data_AF-A0A7Y5H9X6-F1
#
_entry.id   AF-A0A7Y5H9X6-F1
#
_cell.length_a   1.000
_cell.length_b   1.000
_cell.length_c   1.000
_cell.angle_alpha   90.00
_cell.angle_beta   90.00
_cell.angle_gamma   90.00
#
_symmetry.space_group_name_H-M   'P 1'
#
loop_
_entity.id
_entity.type
_entity.pdbx_description
1 polymer ?
#
loop_
_entity_poly.entity_id
_entity_poly.type
_entity_poly.pdbx_seq_one_letter_code
_entity_poly.pdbx_strand_id
1 'polypeptide(L)'
;MIPLHVHSCFSLGRGVDTPDALVRTAKAAGLDAMALTDRDGLHGLPAFLEACREHGVRPIVGAELAQGRDRAVLLPRNAAGYAALCRLLTAHGSDPEFRLLEALARDRDGLVVLSDSLDLLSALLPAGPENLFAEVRATAPFAAASALTLDLPPVATGDVWFAEKSGWEVHRLLRAIALNATFSTLPPIGLVSPEAWFKPAADVRRLLAHIPDAVANVDRVADLCRFSPDTSLLFPRYPCDDPAALLAQETWAGARHRYGEFGETVRARIVKELGLIHAKGFTDYFLLVRDISRRAARTCGRGSAAASVVAYCLGITQVDPVEHDLFFERFLNEGRTDPPDIDIDFAWDERDAVIEGVLRDHGAGRAAMIANHVAFRPKMAVRETAKVFGLPEAEIQRVTGRMPWFWHGGGLDDIAGHPMFRGWTPLPPWPEIFRLARRLQGIPRNLSVHPGGIVLAPGALSERVPTCIAPKGVPIVHWEKDGAEEMGLVKIDLLGNRSLAVIRDALQAVRDNTGRTVDTPDWKPHLDPATVDLVRDGRTMGVFYVESPAMRQLQEKTRAGDFAHLVIHSSIIRPAANRFIREYIRRLKGGTWEPLHPVLGDLLAETYGIMSYQEDVSKVAMALAGFSAAEADGLRKILSKKAHGAKLEDARRQFADGCAARGVAPETVEAVWEMIGSFAGYSFCKPHSASYALVSYQSAWLKTHYPAEFIAAVISNQGGYYSTFAYVSEARRMGLRVLPPHVNASRRGWSGADDTVRAGFLQIKGLKDGAVEAVLEARGKDGVFRSLDDLRRRARIDPADLRLLIRAGALDSLSGGLSRAALLWRAAPPPPPSGDLFPDTGSALPRPPSHTEREMLAQEIETLGFLMSRHPLSLYERAIAAVDPVKGSDLAAHAGRRIRTVGWWVTGKVVETKAGEPMEFVSFEDTSAIYETTFFPDAYAAFCRRLTHVKPFVLTGTVELDFGVPALTVEDCRWLEEPPARGLRDGA
;
A
#
# COMPACT_ATOMS: atom_id res chain seq x y z
N MET A 1 -33.83 23.17 15.87
CA MET A 1 -32.71 24.12 15.68
C MET A 1 -31.67 23.38 14.89
N ILE A 2 -31.36 23.84 13.69
CA ILE A 2 -30.41 23.18 12.79
C ILE A 2 -28.99 23.37 13.36
N PRO A 3 -28.19 22.30 13.55
CA PRO A 3 -26.80 22.45 13.99
C PRO A 3 -25.95 23.07 12.89
N LEU A 4 -25.36 24.23 13.15
CA LEU A 4 -24.53 24.99 12.18
C LEU A 4 -23.02 24.88 12.42
N HIS A 5 -22.60 24.29 13.55
CA HIS A 5 -21.19 24.15 13.94
C HIS A 5 -20.99 22.76 14.56
N VAL A 6 -20.54 21.81 13.72
CA VAL A 6 -20.39 20.38 14.05
C VAL A 6 -19.09 19.87 13.45
N HIS A 7 -18.33 19.13 14.26
CA HIS A 7 -17.06 18.53 13.89
C HIS A 7 -17.18 17.01 13.89
N SER A 8 -16.64 16.39 12.86
CA SER A 8 -16.49 14.95 12.75
C SER A 8 -15.07 14.51 13.10
N CYS A 9 -14.81 13.20 13.04
CA CYS A 9 -13.49 12.60 13.16
C CYS A 9 -12.45 13.13 12.15
N PHE A 10 -12.88 13.86 11.12
CA PHE A 10 -12.03 14.54 10.14
C PHE A 10 -11.50 15.90 10.59
N SER A 11 -11.93 16.39 11.76
CA SER A 11 -11.21 17.39 12.54
C SER A 11 -10.01 16.75 13.24
N LEU A 12 -8.95 16.52 12.46
CA LEU A 12 -7.86 15.59 12.76
C LEU A 12 -7.24 15.77 14.16
N GLY A 13 -7.11 14.66 14.89
CA GLY A 13 -6.53 14.65 16.24
C GLY A 13 -7.38 15.34 17.32
N ARG A 14 -8.67 15.59 17.06
CA ARG A 14 -9.60 16.23 17.99
C ARG A 14 -11.04 15.69 17.90
N GLY A 15 -11.60 15.57 16.71
CA GLY A 15 -12.97 15.09 16.50
C GLY A 15 -13.11 13.59 16.69
N VAL A 16 -14.31 13.13 17.08
CA VAL A 16 -14.53 11.76 17.57
C VAL A 16 -15.38 10.94 16.60
N ASP A 17 -16.59 11.38 16.31
CA ASP A 17 -17.60 10.58 15.59
C ASP A 17 -17.54 10.79 14.07
N THR A 18 -17.90 9.76 13.30
CA THR A 18 -17.92 9.84 11.83
C THR A 18 -19.06 10.74 11.34
N PRO A 19 -18.97 11.28 10.10
CA PRO A 19 -20.08 12.02 9.50
C PRO A 19 -21.40 11.24 9.52
N ASP A 20 -21.37 9.95 9.18
CA ASP A 20 -22.53 9.05 9.22
C ASP A 20 -23.13 8.91 10.63
N ALA A 21 -22.30 8.75 11.67
CA ALA A 21 -22.78 8.70 13.05
C ALA A 21 -23.49 10.01 13.45
N LEU A 22 -22.91 11.16 13.11
CA LEU A 22 -23.49 12.48 13.39
C LEU A 22 -24.80 12.72 12.63
N VAL A 23 -24.87 12.34 11.35
CA VAL A 23 -26.09 12.45 10.53
C VAL A 23 -27.20 11.56 11.09
N ARG A 24 -26.90 10.33 11.50
CA ARG A 24 -27.88 9.47 12.19
C ARG A 24 -28.37 10.09 13.48
N THR A 25 -27.49 10.67 14.30
CA THR A 25 -27.88 11.37 15.52
C THR A 25 -28.80 12.54 15.21
N ALA A 26 -28.50 13.33 14.17
CA ALA A 26 -29.36 14.42 13.72
C ALA A 26 -30.74 13.92 13.29
N LYS A 27 -30.80 12.83 12.50
CA LYS A 27 -32.06 12.25 12.04
C LYS A 27 -32.88 11.67 13.19
N ALA A 28 -32.25 10.97 14.12
CA ALA A 28 -32.90 10.44 15.33
C ALA A 28 -33.45 11.56 16.23
N ALA A 29 -32.83 12.75 16.21
CA ALA A 29 -33.32 13.95 16.88
C ALA A 29 -34.43 14.69 16.11
N GLY A 30 -34.90 14.15 14.97
CA GLY A 30 -35.97 14.73 14.15
C GLY A 30 -35.52 15.96 13.33
N LEU A 31 -34.23 16.07 13.02
CA LEU A 31 -33.68 17.16 12.22
C LEU A 31 -33.59 16.76 10.74
N ASP A 32 -33.97 17.69 9.87
CA ASP A 32 -33.93 17.51 8.41
C ASP A 32 -32.75 18.23 7.74
N ALA A 33 -31.90 18.92 8.52
CA ALA A 33 -30.68 19.55 8.03
C ALA A 33 -29.59 19.58 9.11
N MET A 34 -28.32 19.58 8.69
CA MET A 34 -27.16 19.73 9.55
C MET A 34 -25.99 20.32 8.77
N ALA A 35 -25.16 21.14 9.41
CA ALA A 35 -23.87 21.55 8.86
C ALA A 35 -22.75 20.61 9.31
N LEU A 36 -21.80 20.36 8.41
CA LEU A 36 -20.49 19.84 8.78
C LEU A 36 -19.48 20.96 8.60
N THR A 37 -18.75 21.27 9.67
CA THR A 37 -17.79 22.37 9.74
C THR A 37 -16.51 21.85 10.37
N ASP A 38 -15.92 20.84 9.75
CA ASP A 38 -14.65 20.29 10.23
C ASP A 38 -13.57 21.36 10.31
N ARG A 39 -12.67 21.17 11.27
CA ARG A 39 -11.62 22.13 11.55
C ARG A 39 -10.48 22.03 10.54
N ASP A 40 -10.10 23.20 10.02
CA ASP A 40 -8.97 23.46 9.14
C ASP A 40 -8.98 22.61 7.83
N GLY A 41 -10.17 22.17 7.38
CA GLY A 41 -10.28 21.50 6.09
C GLY A 41 -11.65 20.87 5.78
N LEU A 42 -11.79 20.39 4.53
CA LEU A 42 -12.99 19.70 4.04
C LEU A 42 -12.79 18.18 3.90
N HIS A 43 -11.96 17.57 4.75
CA HIS A 43 -11.55 16.16 4.60
C HIS A 43 -12.74 15.19 4.64
N GLY A 44 -13.73 15.43 5.51
CA GLY A 44 -14.91 14.59 5.70
C GLY A 44 -16.09 14.93 4.80
N LEU A 45 -15.97 15.92 3.91
CA LEU A 45 -17.10 16.41 3.10
C LEU A 45 -17.74 15.33 2.21
N PRO A 46 -16.98 14.49 1.47
CA PRO A 46 -17.59 13.46 0.62
C PRO A 46 -18.45 12.48 1.45
N ALA A 47 -17.87 11.91 2.51
CA ALA A 47 -18.56 10.99 3.42
C ALA A 47 -19.79 11.64 4.10
N PHE A 48 -19.76 12.94 4.35
CA PHE A 48 -20.91 13.68 4.87
C PHE A 48 -22.03 13.83 3.86
N LEU A 49 -21.71 14.18 2.61
CA LEU A 49 -22.72 14.29 1.54
C LEU A 49 -23.36 12.93 1.26
N GLU A 50 -22.58 11.86 1.26
CA GLU A 50 -23.09 10.49 1.14
C GLU A 50 -24.05 10.14 2.29
N ALA A 51 -23.61 10.32 3.55
CA ALA A 51 -24.45 10.04 4.72
C ALA A 51 -25.75 10.86 4.72
N CYS A 52 -25.69 12.15 4.37
CA CYS A 52 -26.86 13.01 4.24
C CYS A 52 -27.86 12.47 3.19
N ARG A 53 -27.36 11.99 2.06
CA ARG A 53 -28.16 11.40 0.98
C ARG A 53 -28.83 10.10 1.44
N GLU A 54 -28.11 9.24 2.14
CA GLU A 54 -28.62 7.96 2.64
C GLU A 54 -29.71 8.12 3.71
N HIS A 55 -29.55 9.08 4.63
CA HIS A 55 -30.47 9.28 5.76
C HIS A 55 -31.54 10.35 5.51
N GLY A 56 -31.54 10.98 4.33
CA GLY A 56 -32.49 12.03 3.96
C GLY A 56 -32.38 13.28 4.84
N VAL A 57 -31.15 13.74 5.10
CA VAL A 57 -30.83 14.98 5.83
C VAL A 57 -30.18 15.96 4.88
N ARG A 58 -30.67 17.20 4.80
CA ARG A 58 -30.09 18.24 3.94
C ARG A 58 -28.70 18.67 4.45
N PRO A 59 -27.65 18.56 3.63
CA PRO A 59 -26.32 19.01 4.02
C PRO A 59 -26.22 20.54 4.00
N ILE A 60 -25.47 21.10 4.95
CA ILE A 60 -24.92 22.45 4.90
C ILE A 60 -23.40 22.31 4.92
N VAL A 61 -22.74 22.70 3.83
CA VAL A 61 -21.28 22.59 3.71
C VAL A 61 -20.62 23.72 4.49
N GLY A 62 -19.47 23.46 5.11
CA GLY A 62 -18.66 24.49 5.75
C GLY A 62 -17.36 23.97 6.34
N ALA A 63 -16.60 24.86 6.98
CA ALA A 63 -15.42 24.52 7.77
C ALA A 63 -15.25 25.50 8.94
N GLU A 64 -14.69 25.03 10.05
CA GLU A 64 -14.09 25.90 11.07
C GLU A 64 -12.66 26.22 10.62
N LEU A 65 -12.28 27.49 10.53
CA LEU A 65 -10.89 27.89 10.32
C LEU A 65 -10.40 28.63 11.56
N ALA A 66 -9.29 28.18 12.15
CA ALA A 66 -8.84 28.71 13.43
C ALA A 66 -7.33 28.92 13.51
N GLN A 67 -6.93 30.10 13.97
CA GLN A 67 -5.52 30.48 14.15
C GLN A 67 -5.32 31.20 15.48
N GLY A 68 -4.52 30.62 16.37
CA GLY A 68 -4.31 31.18 17.70
C GLY A 68 -5.61 31.24 18.50
N ARG A 69 -6.06 32.46 18.83
CA ARG A 69 -7.35 32.71 19.52
C ARG A 69 -8.49 33.00 18.55
N ASP A 70 -8.19 33.36 17.32
CA ASP A 70 -9.18 33.68 16.31
C ASP A 70 -9.74 32.42 15.68
N ARG A 71 -11.04 32.41 15.46
CA ARG A 71 -11.70 31.36 14.69
C ARG A 71 -12.92 31.89 13.96
N ALA A 72 -13.25 31.26 12.85
CA ALA A 72 -14.44 31.53 12.09
C ALA A 72 -15.03 30.23 11.53
N VAL A 73 -16.35 30.08 11.67
CA VAL A 73 -17.12 29.10 10.91
C VAL A 73 -17.52 29.73 9.60
N LEU A 74 -17.14 29.10 8.49
CA LEU A 74 -17.32 29.60 7.14
C LEU A 74 -18.32 28.71 6.39
N LEU A 75 -19.45 29.30 5.98
CA LEU A 75 -20.53 28.60 5.27
C LEU A 75 -20.75 29.25 3.90
N PRO A 76 -20.50 28.54 2.78
CA PRO A 76 -20.71 29.09 1.45
C PRO A 76 -22.20 29.13 1.07
N ARG A 77 -22.64 30.28 0.55
CA ARG A 77 -24.01 30.48 0.04
C ARG A 77 -24.16 30.09 -1.43
N ASN A 78 -23.05 30.08 -2.16
CA ASN A 78 -23.00 29.84 -3.61
C ASN A 78 -21.62 29.31 -4.02
N ALA A 79 -21.45 29.04 -5.33
CA ALA A 79 -20.19 28.51 -5.88
C ALA A 79 -19.00 29.45 -5.66
N ALA A 80 -19.19 30.78 -5.74
CA ALA A 80 -18.13 31.75 -5.48
C ALA A 80 -17.66 31.69 -4.02
N GLY A 81 -18.58 31.60 -3.07
CA GLY A 81 -18.28 31.38 -1.66
C GLY A 81 -17.56 30.06 -1.40
N TYR A 82 -17.95 28.97 -2.09
CA TYR A 82 -17.27 27.69 -1.96
C TYR A 82 -15.82 27.74 -2.48
N ALA A 83 -15.60 28.42 -3.60
CA ALA A 83 -14.25 28.67 -4.12
C ALA A 83 -13.42 29.54 -3.16
N ALA A 84 -14.02 30.57 -2.54
CA ALA A 84 -13.37 31.38 -1.51
C ALA A 84 -12.97 30.52 -0.29
N LEU A 85 -13.88 29.67 0.20
CA LEU A 85 -13.59 28.71 1.28
C LEU A 85 -12.40 27.81 0.92
N CYS A 86 -12.39 27.25 -0.30
CA CYS A 86 -11.32 26.37 -0.74
C CYS A 86 -9.97 27.09 -0.88
N ARG A 87 -9.96 28.35 -1.36
CA ARG A 87 -8.76 29.20 -1.40
C ARG A 87 -8.24 29.54 0.00
N LEU A 88 -9.10 29.91 0.93
CA LEU A 88 -8.74 30.20 2.32
C LEU A 88 -8.10 28.98 3.00
N LEU A 89 -8.73 27.82 2.86
CA LEU A 89 -8.20 26.55 3.39
C LEU A 89 -6.86 26.17 2.71
N THR A 90 -6.76 26.40 1.40
CA THR A 90 -5.52 26.13 0.66
C THR A 90 -4.37 27.02 1.14
N ALA A 91 -4.64 28.32 1.32
CA ALA A 91 -3.66 29.26 1.86
C ALA A 91 -3.26 28.87 3.28
N HIS A 92 -4.21 28.52 4.14
CA HIS A 92 -3.91 28.04 5.50
C HIS A 92 -3.02 26.79 5.52
N GLY A 93 -3.25 25.85 4.59
CA GLY A 93 -2.48 24.60 4.50
C GLY A 93 -1.15 24.71 3.74
N SER A 94 -0.84 25.85 3.12
CA SER A 94 0.31 25.98 2.21
C SER A 94 1.20 27.20 2.48
N ASP A 95 0.68 28.24 3.12
CA ASP A 95 1.39 29.49 3.41
C ASP A 95 1.76 29.57 4.91
N PRO A 96 3.05 29.49 5.28
CA PRO A 96 3.49 29.65 6.66
C PRO A 96 3.16 31.02 7.27
N GLU A 97 3.02 32.06 6.43
CA GLU A 97 2.70 33.42 6.86
C GLU A 97 1.20 33.72 6.82
N PHE A 98 0.35 32.70 6.60
CA PHE A 98 -1.10 32.87 6.61
C PHE A 98 -1.57 33.62 7.85
N ARG A 99 -2.48 34.58 7.66
CA ARG A 99 -3.17 35.33 8.72
C ARG A 99 -4.67 35.29 8.45
N LEU A 100 -5.43 34.66 9.34
CA LEU A 100 -6.87 34.42 9.17
C LEU A 100 -7.65 35.72 8.90
N LEU A 101 -7.39 36.75 9.71
CA LEU A 101 -8.04 38.06 9.59
C LEU A 101 -7.79 38.70 8.23
N GLU A 102 -6.53 38.77 7.79
CA GLU A 102 -6.18 39.38 6.51
C GLU A 102 -6.71 38.59 5.32
N ALA A 103 -6.78 37.27 5.44
CA ALA A 103 -7.29 36.40 4.39
C ALA A 103 -8.82 36.59 4.23
N LEU A 104 -9.56 36.62 5.34
CA LEU A 104 -11.01 36.87 5.33
C LEU A 104 -11.36 38.30 4.90
N ALA A 105 -10.54 39.29 5.25
CA ALA A 105 -10.74 40.66 4.77
C ALA A 105 -10.57 40.77 3.24
N ARG A 106 -9.74 39.90 2.64
CA ARG A 106 -9.48 39.87 1.19
C ARG A 106 -10.51 39.05 0.42
N ASP A 107 -10.95 37.91 0.95
CA ASP A 107 -11.75 36.93 0.21
C ASP A 107 -12.87 36.31 1.08
N ARG A 108 -13.97 37.05 1.23
CA ARG A 108 -15.17 36.63 1.98
C ARG A 108 -16.47 36.65 1.17
N ASP A 109 -16.41 37.00 -0.10
CA ASP A 109 -17.64 37.10 -0.91
C ASP A 109 -18.32 35.73 -1.05
N GLY A 110 -19.65 35.72 -1.03
CA GLY A 110 -20.44 34.50 -1.04
C GLY A 110 -20.38 33.65 0.25
N LEU A 111 -19.61 34.03 1.27
CA LEU A 111 -19.55 33.34 2.56
C LEU A 111 -20.50 33.96 3.60
N VAL A 112 -21.02 33.11 4.49
CA VAL A 112 -21.52 33.48 5.81
C VAL A 112 -20.42 33.16 6.82
N VAL A 113 -20.09 34.13 7.67
CA VAL A 113 -19.01 34.02 8.66
C VAL A 113 -19.62 34.11 10.05
N LEU A 114 -19.43 33.06 10.86
CA LEU A 114 -19.81 33.03 12.27
C LEU A 114 -18.53 33.05 13.12
N SER A 115 -18.42 33.97 14.07
CA SER A 115 -17.26 34.02 14.97
C SER A 115 -17.66 34.53 16.35
N ASP A 116 -16.97 34.05 17.39
CA ASP A 116 -17.00 34.64 18.73
C ASP A 116 -15.75 35.49 19.03
N SER A 117 -14.85 35.68 18.06
CA SER A 117 -13.69 36.56 18.20
C SER A 117 -14.08 38.01 17.93
N LEU A 118 -14.00 38.84 18.98
CA LEU A 118 -14.25 40.27 18.89
C LEU A 118 -13.26 40.96 17.95
N ASP A 119 -11.98 40.57 18.01
CA ASP A 119 -10.92 41.16 17.19
C ASP A 119 -11.15 40.87 15.71
N LEU A 120 -11.51 39.62 15.38
CA LEU A 120 -11.82 39.21 14.02
C LEU A 120 -13.06 39.93 13.48
N LEU A 121 -14.16 39.95 14.24
CA LEU A 121 -15.39 40.61 13.82
C LEU A 121 -15.19 42.12 13.63
N SER A 122 -14.51 42.78 14.58
CA SER A 122 -14.23 44.23 14.52
C SER A 122 -13.40 44.61 13.30
N ALA A 123 -12.46 43.74 12.91
CA ALA A 123 -11.62 43.96 11.74
C ALA A 123 -12.34 43.71 10.40
N LEU A 124 -13.39 42.89 10.39
CA LEU A 124 -14.18 42.59 9.18
C LEU A 124 -15.30 43.60 8.93
N LEU A 125 -15.82 44.26 9.98
CA LEU A 125 -16.89 45.26 9.88
C LEU A 125 -16.63 46.38 8.85
N PRO A 126 -15.42 46.96 8.72
CA PRO A 126 -15.15 48.00 7.73
C PRO A 126 -15.34 47.55 6.27
N ALA A 127 -15.23 46.25 5.99
CA ALA A 127 -15.48 45.70 4.66
C ALA A 127 -16.99 45.56 4.37
N GLY A 128 -17.85 45.63 5.40
CA GLY A 128 -19.30 45.51 5.32
C GLY A 128 -19.87 44.44 6.29
N PRO A 129 -21.00 44.70 6.98
CA PRO A 129 -21.57 43.77 7.96
C PRO A 129 -22.35 42.60 7.33
N GLU A 130 -22.55 42.60 6.01
CA GLU A 130 -23.35 41.56 5.35
C GLU A 130 -22.77 40.16 5.56
N ASN A 131 -23.64 39.24 5.97
CA ASN A 131 -23.34 37.83 6.25
C ASN A 131 -22.32 37.58 7.38
N LEU A 132 -22.03 38.59 8.21
CA LEU A 132 -21.30 38.45 9.46
C LEU A 132 -22.28 38.21 10.61
N PHE A 133 -22.01 37.22 11.45
CA PHE A 133 -22.83 36.90 12.62
C PHE A 133 -21.95 36.70 13.86
N ALA A 134 -22.43 37.22 15.00
CA ALA A 134 -21.81 36.97 16.30
C ALA A 134 -22.22 35.56 16.79
N GLU A 135 -21.26 34.66 16.89
CA GLU A 135 -21.51 33.28 17.30
C GLU A 135 -21.76 33.19 18.82
N VAL A 136 -22.89 32.60 19.21
CA VAL A 136 -23.25 32.29 20.60
C VAL A 136 -23.28 30.77 20.77
N ARG A 137 -22.22 30.22 21.35
CA ARG A 137 -22.07 28.78 21.55
C ARG A 137 -22.83 28.26 22.76
N ALA A 138 -23.52 27.13 22.58
CA ALA A 138 -24.15 26.40 23.68
C ALA A 138 -23.15 25.84 24.71
N THR A 139 -21.89 25.64 24.33
CA THR A 139 -20.79 25.22 25.23
C THR A 139 -20.25 26.35 26.10
N ALA A 140 -20.51 27.61 25.71
CA ALA A 140 -20.04 28.80 26.39
C ALA A 140 -21.10 29.94 26.31
N PRO A 141 -22.31 29.76 26.87
CA PRO A 141 -23.48 30.60 26.62
C PRO A 141 -23.34 32.06 27.09
N PHE A 142 -22.34 32.35 27.93
CA PHE A 142 -22.06 33.69 28.45
C PHE A 142 -20.77 34.32 27.87
N ALA A 143 -19.96 33.55 27.13
CA ALA A 143 -18.69 34.04 26.59
C ALA A 143 -18.89 35.00 25.40
N ALA A 144 -20.01 34.87 24.69
CA ALA A 144 -20.31 35.68 23.50
C ALA A 144 -20.82 37.10 23.82
N ALA A 145 -21.04 37.45 25.10
CA ALA A 145 -21.58 38.75 25.50
C ALA A 145 -20.77 39.95 24.96
N SER A 146 -19.45 39.79 24.84
CA SER A 146 -18.57 40.82 24.27
C SER A 146 -18.76 41.00 22.77
N ALA A 147 -19.00 39.92 22.00
CA ALA A 147 -19.22 39.99 20.55
C ALA A 147 -20.57 40.63 20.19
N LEU A 148 -21.57 40.55 21.09
CA LEU A 148 -22.87 41.21 20.92
C LEU A 148 -22.81 42.74 20.98
N THR A 149 -21.67 43.32 21.37
CA THR A 149 -21.48 44.77 21.40
C THR A 149 -21.32 45.39 20.01
N LEU A 150 -21.12 44.59 18.97
CA LEU A 150 -20.79 45.02 17.61
C LEU A 150 -22.00 45.28 16.68
N ASP A 151 -23.23 45.34 17.22
CA ASP A 151 -24.49 45.49 16.44
C ASP A 151 -24.62 44.46 15.29
N LEU A 152 -24.01 43.29 15.46
CA LEU A 152 -24.10 42.17 14.54
C LEU A 152 -25.21 41.21 14.97
N PRO A 153 -25.94 40.58 14.02
CA PRO A 153 -26.96 39.60 14.36
C PRO A 153 -26.34 38.40 15.08
N PRO A 154 -26.81 38.03 16.28
CA PRO A 154 -26.32 36.85 16.97
C PRO A 154 -26.83 35.57 16.32
N VAL A 155 -26.07 34.48 16.40
CA VAL A 155 -26.53 33.15 15.98
C VAL A 155 -26.13 32.08 16.97
N ALA A 156 -27.07 31.21 17.31
CA ALA A 156 -26.84 30.11 18.24
C ALA A 156 -26.16 28.92 17.53
N THR A 157 -25.10 28.39 18.10
CA THR A 157 -24.42 27.19 17.60
C THR A 157 -24.22 26.15 18.70
N GLY A 158 -24.08 24.89 18.29
CA GLY A 158 -23.87 23.78 19.23
C GLY A 158 -22.42 23.62 19.69
N ASP A 159 -21.45 23.98 18.85
CA ASP A 159 -20.02 23.64 19.02
C ASP A 159 -19.85 22.15 19.34
N VAL A 160 -20.36 21.31 18.43
CA VAL A 160 -20.48 19.86 18.63
C VAL A 160 -19.20 19.17 18.17
N TRP A 161 -18.62 18.34 19.02
CA TRP A 161 -17.40 17.55 18.78
C TRP A 161 -17.61 16.04 18.94
N PHE A 162 -18.72 15.65 19.57
CA PHE A 162 -19.08 14.25 19.78
C PHE A 162 -20.61 14.06 19.76
N ALA A 163 -21.07 12.90 19.30
CA ALA A 163 -22.49 12.55 19.26
C ALA A 163 -23.07 12.39 20.66
N GLU A 164 -22.28 11.84 21.59
CA GLU A 164 -22.69 11.55 22.97
C GLU A 164 -21.64 12.03 23.99
N LYS A 165 -22.06 12.30 25.23
CA LYS A 165 -21.17 12.73 26.34
C LYS A 165 -19.94 11.82 26.54
N SER A 166 -20.07 10.53 26.27
CA SER A 166 -18.99 9.55 26.38
C SER A 166 -17.81 9.87 25.43
N GLY A 167 -18.04 10.63 24.35
CA GLY A 167 -17.02 11.01 23.37
C GLY A 167 -15.92 11.90 23.94
N TRP A 168 -16.15 12.63 25.03
CA TRP A 168 -15.15 13.51 25.65
C TRP A 168 -13.88 12.75 26.07
N GLU A 169 -14.02 11.50 26.53
CA GLU A 169 -12.88 10.67 26.90
C GLU A 169 -11.98 10.32 25.71
N VAL A 170 -12.59 10.05 24.55
CA VAL A 170 -11.87 9.78 23.29
C VAL A 170 -11.23 11.06 22.76
N HIS A 171 -11.92 12.19 22.87
CA HIS A 171 -11.35 13.50 22.55
C HIS A 171 -10.06 13.74 23.36
N ARG A 172 -10.08 13.53 24.68
CA ARG A 172 -8.86 13.66 25.51
C ARG A 172 -7.72 12.77 25.04
N LEU A 173 -8.04 11.52 24.70
CA LEU A 173 -7.06 10.57 24.17
C LEU A 173 -6.46 11.05 22.84
N LEU A 174 -7.30 11.49 21.90
CA LEU A 174 -6.85 12.06 20.62
C LEU A 174 -5.97 13.30 20.82
N ARG A 175 -6.34 14.20 21.75
CA ARG A 175 -5.53 15.37 22.09
C ARG A 175 -4.17 14.98 22.68
N ALA A 176 -4.14 13.97 23.55
CA ALA A 176 -2.88 13.45 24.11
C ALA A 176 -1.98 12.87 23.01
N ILE A 177 -2.53 12.08 22.08
CA ILE A 177 -1.78 11.57 20.93
C ILE A 177 -1.26 12.71 20.05
N ALA A 178 -2.11 13.68 19.71
CA ALA A 178 -1.77 14.78 18.83
C ALA A 178 -0.71 15.74 19.43
N LEU A 179 -0.72 15.92 20.75
CA LEU A 179 0.24 16.76 21.46
C LEU A 179 1.48 15.99 21.94
N ASN A 180 1.57 14.69 21.63
CA ASN A 180 2.62 13.79 22.13
C ASN A 180 2.77 13.86 23.66
N ALA A 181 1.64 13.84 24.38
CA ALA A 181 1.53 13.96 25.83
C ALA A 181 0.91 12.70 26.46
N THR A 182 1.11 12.55 27.76
CA THR A 182 0.40 11.56 28.59
C THR A 182 -0.88 12.14 29.17
N PHE A 183 -1.79 11.32 29.70
CA PHE A 183 -2.96 11.84 30.44
C PHE A 183 -2.58 12.73 31.62
N SER A 184 -1.44 12.48 32.26
CA SER A 184 -0.94 13.29 33.38
C SER A 184 -0.29 14.62 32.95
N THR A 185 0.11 14.75 31.69
CA THR A 185 0.81 15.96 31.17
C THR A 185 -0.02 16.72 30.14
N LEU A 186 -1.25 16.27 29.84
CA LEU A 186 -2.15 16.88 28.87
C LEU A 186 -2.62 18.27 29.35
N PRO A 187 -2.30 19.36 28.62
CA PRO A 187 -2.70 20.70 29.04
C PRO A 187 -4.20 20.94 28.82
N PRO A 188 -4.92 21.58 29.77
CA PRO A 188 -6.34 21.88 29.63
C PRO A 188 -6.70 22.76 28.43
N ILE A 189 -5.79 23.66 28.02
CA ILE A 189 -6.00 24.62 26.92
C ILE A 189 -6.22 23.95 25.56
N GLY A 190 -5.87 22.66 25.43
CA GLY A 190 -6.06 21.88 24.20
C GLY A 190 -7.36 21.08 24.15
N LEU A 191 -8.21 21.15 25.18
CA LEU A 191 -9.43 20.35 25.31
C LEU A 191 -10.68 21.19 25.00
N VAL A 192 -11.65 20.56 24.32
CA VAL A 192 -13.00 21.12 24.22
C VAL A 192 -13.80 20.83 25.48
N SER A 193 -14.90 21.58 25.66
CA SER A 193 -15.80 21.41 26.79
C SER A 193 -16.36 19.97 26.85
N PRO A 194 -16.51 19.36 28.04
CA PRO A 194 -17.27 18.12 28.21
C PRO A 194 -18.73 18.23 27.74
N GLU A 195 -19.25 19.47 27.65
CA GLU A 195 -20.57 19.75 27.13
C GLU A 195 -20.62 19.83 25.60
N ALA A 196 -19.53 19.63 24.86
CA ALA A 196 -19.51 19.70 23.39
C ALA A 196 -20.17 18.49 22.68
N TRP A 197 -21.18 17.86 23.28
CA TRP A 197 -21.96 16.78 22.67
C TRP A 197 -23.15 17.29 21.88
N PHE A 198 -23.69 16.46 20.99
CA PHE A 198 -24.87 16.75 20.17
C PHE A 198 -26.14 16.85 21.03
N LYS A 199 -26.44 18.06 21.52
CA LYS A 199 -27.61 18.29 22.39
C LYS A 199 -28.93 18.34 21.61
N PRO A 200 -30.03 17.87 22.20
CA PRO A 200 -31.37 18.12 21.68
C PRO A 200 -31.64 19.62 21.53
N ALA A 201 -32.37 20.01 20.49
CA ALA A 201 -32.68 21.42 20.21
C ALA A 201 -33.39 22.12 21.38
N ALA A 202 -34.22 21.41 22.15
CA ALA A 202 -34.89 21.94 23.34
C ALA A 202 -33.90 22.37 24.43
N ASP A 203 -32.82 21.59 24.63
CA ASP A 203 -31.78 21.93 25.60
C ASP A 203 -30.97 23.15 25.18
N VAL A 204 -30.62 23.24 23.89
CA VAL A 204 -29.91 24.43 23.39
C VAL A 204 -30.78 25.69 23.51
N ARG A 205 -32.08 25.59 23.18
CA ARG A 205 -33.04 26.69 23.37
C ARG A 205 -33.14 27.13 24.82
N ARG A 206 -33.13 26.19 25.76
CA ARG A 206 -33.16 26.47 27.20
C ARG A 206 -31.87 27.14 27.67
N LEU A 207 -30.71 26.68 27.21
CA LEU A 207 -29.40 27.24 27.56
C LEU A 207 -29.21 28.67 27.04
N LEU A 208 -29.86 29.01 25.92
CA LEU A 208 -29.74 30.30 25.23
C LEU A 208 -31.02 31.15 25.34
N ALA A 209 -31.89 30.86 26.31
CA ALA A 209 -33.17 31.56 26.48
C ALA A 209 -33.01 33.06 26.75
N HIS A 210 -31.83 33.49 27.24
CA HIS A 210 -31.48 34.90 27.45
C HIS A 210 -31.15 35.67 26.15
N ILE A 211 -30.98 34.99 25.02
CA ILE A 211 -30.69 35.59 23.70
C ILE A 211 -31.58 34.90 22.64
N PRO A 212 -32.90 35.14 22.63
CA PRO A 212 -33.82 34.45 21.72
C PRO A 212 -33.52 34.70 20.24
N ASP A 213 -32.99 35.88 19.89
CA ASP A 213 -32.60 36.23 18.52
C ASP A 213 -31.50 35.32 17.97
N ALA A 214 -30.59 34.86 18.84
CA ALA A 214 -29.54 33.92 18.44
C ALA A 214 -30.14 32.60 17.92
N VAL A 215 -31.17 32.10 18.60
CA VAL A 215 -31.89 30.89 18.20
C VAL A 215 -32.68 31.14 16.91
N ALA A 216 -33.33 32.30 16.79
CA ALA A 216 -34.14 32.63 15.60
C ALA A 216 -33.28 32.77 14.33
N ASN A 217 -32.07 33.32 14.44
CA ASN A 217 -31.17 33.50 13.30
C ASN A 217 -30.56 32.19 12.77
N VAL A 218 -30.68 31.07 13.49
CA VAL A 218 -30.21 29.76 13.01
C VAL A 218 -30.90 29.37 11.71
N ASP A 219 -32.22 29.49 11.66
CA ASP A 219 -33.00 29.10 10.48
C ASP A 219 -32.69 30.04 9.31
N ARG A 220 -32.48 31.34 9.60
CA ARG A 220 -32.01 32.33 8.61
C ARG A 220 -30.67 31.94 7.99
N VAL A 221 -29.67 31.57 8.80
CA VAL A 221 -28.36 31.14 8.29
C VAL A 221 -28.49 29.83 7.51
N ALA A 222 -29.26 28.87 8.01
CA ALA A 222 -29.49 27.60 7.34
C ALA A 222 -30.18 27.76 5.97
N ASP A 223 -31.03 28.79 5.82
CA ASP A 223 -31.70 29.13 4.57
C ASP A 223 -30.79 29.85 3.58
N LEU A 224 -29.87 30.69 4.07
CA LEU A 224 -28.84 31.33 3.24
C LEU A 224 -27.84 30.32 2.67
N CYS A 225 -27.55 29.25 3.40
CA CYS A 225 -26.52 28.26 3.06
C CYS A 225 -27.15 26.96 2.51
N ARG A 226 -27.77 27.05 1.34
CA ARG A 226 -28.38 25.92 0.60
C ARG A 226 -27.51 25.36 -0.52
N PHE A 227 -26.32 25.92 -0.72
CA PHE A 227 -25.39 25.49 -1.78
C PHE A 227 -24.94 24.05 -1.60
N SER A 228 -24.76 23.34 -2.73
CA SER A 228 -24.13 22.03 -2.81
C SER A 228 -23.00 22.06 -3.85
N PRO A 229 -21.83 21.46 -3.57
CA PRO A 229 -20.72 21.41 -4.52
C PRO A 229 -21.08 20.68 -5.81
N ASP A 230 -20.46 21.10 -6.91
CA ASP A 230 -20.56 20.42 -8.20
C ASP A 230 -19.68 19.17 -8.21
N THR A 231 -20.31 18.00 -8.40
CA THR A 231 -19.66 16.68 -8.46
C THR A 231 -19.49 16.17 -9.89
N SER A 232 -19.68 17.02 -10.90
CA SER A 232 -19.40 16.67 -12.29
C SER A 232 -17.92 16.38 -12.52
N LEU A 233 -17.64 15.48 -13.47
CA LEU A 233 -16.29 15.02 -13.79
C LEU A 233 -15.41 16.20 -14.25
N LEU A 234 -14.27 16.36 -13.59
CA LEU A 234 -13.25 17.35 -13.91
C LEU A 234 -12.14 16.70 -14.74
N PHE A 235 -12.26 16.79 -16.07
CA PHE A 235 -11.24 16.29 -16.99
C PHE A 235 -10.17 17.34 -17.29
N PRO A 236 -8.89 16.94 -17.38
CA PRO A 236 -7.83 17.80 -17.87
C PRO A 236 -8.01 18.07 -19.39
N ARG A 237 -7.48 19.20 -19.85
CA ARG A 237 -7.43 19.55 -21.29
C ARG A 237 -6.02 19.37 -21.83
N TYR A 238 -5.90 18.82 -23.03
CA TYR A 238 -4.65 18.70 -23.76
C TYR A 238 -4.40 19.96 -24.60
N PRO A 239 -3.18 20.54 -24.59
CA PRO A 239 -2.90 21.79 -25.28
C PRO A 239 -2.70 21.59 -26.79
N CYS A 240 -3.76 21.25 -27.53
CA CYS A 240 -3.75 21.22 -29.00
C CYS A 240 -5.11 21.56 -29.61
N ASP A 241 -5.11 21.91 -30.90
CA ASP A 241 -6.33 22.35 -31.62
C ASP A 241 -7.30 21.20 -31.92
N ASP A 242 -6.80 20.04 -32.36
CA ASP A 242 -7.59 18.83 -32.63
C ASP A 242 -6.98 17.58 -31.96
N PRO A 243 -7.32 17.34 -30.68
CA PRO A 243 -6.86 16.16 -29.95
C PRO A 243 -7.24 14.84 -30.64
N ALA A 244 -8.40 14.77 -31.31
CA ALA A 244 -8.93 13.53 -31.86
C ALA A 244 -8.15 13.10 -33.11
N ALA A 245 -7.85 14.05 -34.00
CA ALA A 245 -7.00 13.80 -35.15
C ALA A 245 -5.58 13.37 -34.73
N LEU A 246 -5.00 14.04 -33.72
CA LEU A 246 -3.68 13.70 -33.21
C LEU A 246 -3.64 12.28 -32.63
N LEU A 247 -4.63 11.93 -31.78
CA LEU A 247 -4.74 10.60 -31.20
C LEU A 247 -4.85 9.52 -32.28
N ALA A 248 -5.68 9.73 -33.30
CA ALA A 248 -5.84 8.80 -34.40
C ALA A 248 -4.53 8.63 -35.20
N GLN A 249 -3.87 9.73 -35.57
CA GLN A 249 -2.62 9.70 -36.32
C GLN A 249 -1.54 8.89 -35.59
N GLU A 250 -1.34 9.15 -34.29
CA GLU A 250 -0.34 8.45 -33.50
C GLU A 250 -0.70 6.98 -33.27
N THR A 251 -1.99 6.66 -33.10
CA THR A 251 -2.44 5.28 -32.99
C THR A 251 -2.10 4.47 -34.24
N TRP A 252 -2.37 5.01 -35.44
CA TRP A 252 -2.03 4.33 -36.69
C TRP A 252 -0.52 4.21 -36.91
N ALA A 253 0.26 5.21 -36.51
CA ALA A 253 1.72 5.12 -36.54
C ALA A 253 2.25 4.04 -35.58
N GLY A 254 1.71 3.98 -34.37
CA GLY A 254 2.02 2.98 -33.37
C GLY A 254 1.65 1.55 -33.81
N ALA A 255 0.49 1.38 -34.45
CA ALA A 255 0.08 0.09 -35.00
C ALA A 255 1.07 -0.43 -36.05
N ARG A 256 1.51 0.43 -36.97
CA ARG A 256 2.56 0.08 -37.96
C ARG A 256 3.90 -0.28 -37.30
N HIS A 257 4.25 0.39 -36.20
CA HIS A 257 5.49 0.11 -35.50
C HIS A 257 5.45 -1.22 -34.72
N ARG A 258 4.34 -1.52 -34.05
CA ARG A 258 4.19 -2.71 -33.18
C ARG A 258 3.86 -3.98 -33.96
N TYR A 259 2.94 -3.89 -34.93
CA TYR A 259 2.47 -5.03 -35.69
C TYR A 259 3.18 -5.20 -37.04
N GLY A 260 3.80 -4.13 -37.58
CA GLY A 260 4.21 -4.11 -38.98
C GLY A 260 2.97 -4.07 -39.88
N GLU A 261 2.76 -5.13 -40.64
CA GLU A 261 1.51 -5.35 -41.38
C GLU A 261 0.47 -6.03 -40.48
N PHE A 262 -0.75 -5.50 -40.47
CA PHE A 262 -1.83 -6.01 -39.63
C PHE A 262 -3.14 -6.19 -40.41
N GLY A 263 -3.89 -7.23 -40.05
CA GLY A 263 -5.14 -7.61 -40.71
C GLY A 263 -6.37 -6.82 -40.28
N GLU A 264 -7.53 -7.21 -40.81
CA GLU A 264 -8.81 -6.53 -40.59
C GLU A 264 -9.25 -6.55 -39.11
N THR A 265 -8.91 -7.60 -38.35
CA THR A 265 -9.25 -7.69 -36.92
C THR A 265 -8.66 -6.54 -36.10
N VAL A 266 -7.37 -6.25 -36.30
CA VAL A 266 -6.68 -5.14 -35.60
C VAL A 266 -7.22 -3.79 -36.07
N ARG A 267 -7.42 -3.63 -37.39
CA ARG A 267 -7.97 -2.41 -37.98
C ARG A 267 -9.36 -2.09 -37.43
N ALA A 268 -10.26 -3.07 -37.44
CA ALA A 268 -11.63 -2.92 -36.92
C ALA A 268 -11.64 -2.57 -35.43
N ARG A 269 -10.75 -3.20 -34.64
CA ARG A 269 -10.61 -2.89 -33.21
C ARG A 269 -10.12 -1.45 -32.99
N ILE A 270 -9.10 -0.99 -33.71
CA ILE A 270 -8.61 0.41 -33.61
C ILE A 270 -9.73 1.41 -33.91
N VAL A 271 -10.48 1.21 -35.00
CA VAL A 271 -11.57 2.11 -35.40
C VAL A 271 -12.66 2.16 -34.33
N LYS A 272 -13.08 1.00 -33.81
CA LYS A 272 -14.08 0.90 -32.73
C LYS A 272 -13.63 1.66 -31.48
N GLU A 273 -12.40 1.41 -31.02
CA GLU A 273 -11.88 2.02 -29.80
C GLU A 273 -11.73 3.54 -29.95
N LEU A 274 -11.15 4.03 -31.05
CA LEU A 274 -11.01 5.47 -31.31
C LEU A 274 -12.38 6.18 -31.35
N GLY A 275 -13.37 5.58 -32.00
CA GLY A 275 -14.73 6.12 -32.05
C GLY A 275 -15.35 6.26 -30.66
N LEU A 276 -15.20 5.24 -29.80
CA LEU A 276 -15.75 5.26 -28.44
C LEU A 276 -14.99 6.23 -27.52
N ILE A 277 -13.66 6.31 -27.62
CA ILE A 277 -12.83 7.25 -26.85
C ILE A 277 -13.22 8.69 -27.19
N HIS A 278 -13.44 8.99 -28.47
CA HIS A 278 -13.86 10.30 -28.91
C HIS A 278 -15.28 10.63 -28.42
N ALA A 279 -16.25 9.74 -28.62
CA ALA A 279 -17.65 9.94 -28.21
C ALA A 279 -17.81 10.16 -26.70
N LYS A 280 -16.92 9.56 -25.89
CA LYS A 280 -16.92 9.71 -24.43
C LYS A 280 -16.10 10.92 -23.92
N GLY A 281 -15.40 11.63 -24.79
CA GLY A 281 -14.58 12.80 -24.41
C GLY A 281 -13.27 12.45 -23.69
N PHE A 282 -12.71 11.25 -23.90
CA PHE A 282 -11.48 10.80 -23.22
C PHE A 282 -10.21 11.00 -24.06
N THR A 283 -10.30 11.76 -25.15
CA THR A 283 -9.20 11.94 -26.09
C THR A 283 -8.01 12.65 -25.43
N ASP A 284 -8.24 13.77 -24.76
CA ASP A 284 -7.23 14.53 -24.02
C ASP A 284 -6.54 13.68 -22.95
N TYR A 285 -7.33 12.87 -22.22
CA TYR A 285 -6.83 11.98 -21.18
C TYR A 285 -5.81 10.97 -21.73
N PHE A 286 -6.10 10.33 -22.87
CA PHE A 286 -5.18 9.40 -23.53
C PHE A 286 -3.87 10.06 -23.97
N LEU A 287 -3.93 11.27 -24.52
CA LEU A 287 -2.74 12.03 -24.95
C LEU A 287 -1.87 12.44 -23.75
N LEU A 288 -2.49 12.87 -22.64
CA LEU A 288 -1.78 13.19 -21.40
C LEU A 288 -1.07 11.97 -20.83
N VAL A 289 -1.79 10.85 -20.69
CA VAL A 289 -1.25 9.61 -20.15
C VAL A 289 -0.11 9.07 -21.02
N ARG A 290 -0.21 9.20 -22.36
CA ARG A 290 0.87 8.90 -23.29
C ARG A 290 2.11 9.77 -23.05
N ASP A 291 1.95 11.07 -22.87
CA ASP A 291 3.10 11.94 -22.61
C ASP A 291 3.76 11.62 -21.26
N ILE A 292 2.96 11.25 -20.26
CA ILE A 292 3.47 10.80 -18.96
C ILE A 292 4.24 9.48 -19.12
N SER A 293 3.73 8.50 -19.87
CA SER A 293 4.40 7.21 -20.05
C SER A 293 5.74 7.35 -20.79
N ARG A 294 5.87 8.31 -21.71
CA ARG A 294 7.12 8.60 -22.45
C ARG A 294 8.24 9.21 -21.59
N ARG A 295 7.97 9.61 -20.34
CA ARG A 295 8.99 10.19 -19.44
C ARG A 295 9.97 9.16 -18.87
N ALA A 296 9.70 7.87 -19.00
CA ALA A 296 10.60 6.80 -18.59
C ALA A 296 10.83 5.81 -19.72
N ALA A 297 12.02 5.20 -19.74
CA ALA A 297 12.36 4.20 -20.74
C ALA A 297 11.57 2.90 -20.59
N ARG A 298 11.21 2.53 -19.34
CA ARG A 298 10.38 1.35 -19.03
C ARG A 298 9.19 1.74 -18.20
N THR A 299 8.02 1.33 -18.68
CA THR A 299 6.75 1.47 -17.99
C THR A 299 5.93 0.21 -18.12
N CYS A 300 4.98 0.03 -17.22
CA CYS A 300 3.97 -1.02 -17.34
C CYS A 300 2.58 -0.43 -17.11
N GLY A 301 1.83 -0.22 -18.19
CA GLY A 301 0.40 0.06 -18.11
C GLY A 301 -0.37 -1.16 -17.60
N ARG A 302 -1.23 -0.95 -16.61
CA ARG A 302 -1.92 -2.05 -15.90
C ARG A 302 -3.42 -1.80 -15.76
N GLY A 303 -4.10 -2.74 -15.10
CA GLY A 303 -5.54 -2.68 -14.91
C GLY A 303 -6.27 -3.02 -16.20
N SER A 304 -7.49 -2.52 -16.37
CA SER A 304 -8.24 -2.76 -17.60
C SER A 304 -7.67 -2.03 -18.82
N ALA A 305 -6.83 -1.00 -18.64
CA ALA A 305 -6.22 -0.25 -19.75
C ALA A 305 -5.46 -1.15 -20.73
N ALA A 306 -4.89 -2.26 -20.25
CA ALA A 306 -4.21 -3.26 -21.05
C ALA A 306 -5.12 -3.95 -22.10
N ALA A 307 -6.45 -3.82 -22.01
CA ALA A 307 -7.37 -4.35 -23.02
C ALA A 307 -7.54 -3.45 -24.26
N SER A 308 -6.97 -2.24 -24.25
CA SER A 308 -7.11 -1.27 -25.34
C SER A 308 -5.97 -1.39 -26.33
N VAL A 309 -6.32 -1.63 -27.61
CA VAL A 309 -5.34 -1.62 -28.71
C VAL A 309 -4.80 -0.21 -28.95
N VAL A 310 -5.61 0.83 -28.68
CA VAL A 310 -5.17 2.24 -28.74
C VAL A 310 -4.07 2.49 -27.72
N ALA A 311 -4.27 2.08 -26.46
CA ALA A 311 -3.25 2.21 -25.40
C ALA A 311 -1.96 1.46 -25.75
N TYR A 312 -2.07 0.26 -26.34
CA TYR A 312 -0.92 -0.53 -26.79
C TYR A 312 -0.13 0.16 -27.91
N CYS A 313 -0.84 0.67 -28.94
CA CYS A 313 -0.21 1.37 -30.07
C CYS A 313 0.51 2.66 -29.62
N LEU A 314 -0.05 3.38 -28.64
CA LEU A 314 0.58 4.59 -28.08
C LEU A 314 1.77 4.28 -27.15
N GLY A 315 1.99 3.01 -26.81
CA GLY A 315 3.03 2.58 -25.87
C GLY A 315 2.70 2.86 -24.40
N ILE A 316 1.43 3.09 -24.07
CA ILE A 316 0.95 3.19 -22.68
C ILE A 316 0.97 1.80 -22.04
N THR A 317 0.52 0.77 -22.76
CA THR A 317 0.56 -0.64 -22.34
C THR A 317 1.54 -1.43 -23.21
N GLN A 318 2.06 -2.54 -22.70
CA GLN A 318 3.11 -3.32 -23.38
C GLN A 318 2.65 -4.70 -23.86
N VAL A 319 1.45 -5.14 -23.48
CA VAL A 319 0.87 -6.43 -23.86
C VAL A 319 -0.10 -6.26 -25.01
N ASP A 320 -0.08 -7.17 -25.98
CA ASP A 320 -0.98 -7.14 -27.14
C ASP A 320 -2.39 -7.62 -26.76
N PRO A 321 -3.41 -6.75 -26.81
CA PRO A 321 -4.76 -7.14 -26.42
C PRO A 321 -5.47 -8.03 -27.43
N VAL A 322 -5.04 -8.03 -28.69
CA VAL A 322 -5.66 -8.86 -29.75
C VAL A 322 -5.10 -10.27 -29.69
N GLU A 323 -3.78 -10.41 -29.54
CA GLU A 323 -3.12 -11.73 -29.41
C GLU A 323 -3.64 -12.54 -28.22
N HIS A 324 -3.91 -11.88 -27.09
CA HIS A 324 -4.28 -12.56 -25.84
C HIS A 324 -5.78 -12.51 -25.48
N ASP A 325 -6.65 -12.17 -26.44
CA ASP A 325 -8.11 -12.03 -26.27
C ASP A 325 -8.49 -11.19 -25.03
N LEU A 326 -7.91 -9.98 -24.93
CA LEU A 326 -8.21 -9.05 -23.85
C LEU A 326 -9.49 -8.27 -24.16
N PHE A 327 -10.49 -8.40 -23.28
CA PHE A 327 -11.84 -7.89 -23.48
C PHE A 327 -11.93 -6.36 -23.32
N PHE A 328 -12.10 -5.60 -24.40
CA PHE A 328 -12.09 -4.13 -24.38
C PHE A 328 -13.24 -3.52 -23.59
N GLU A 329 -14.42 -4.12 -23.65
CA GLU A 329 -15.62 -3.58 -23.01
C GLU A 329 -15.50 -3.50 -21.48
N ARG A 330 -14.56 -4.26 -20.91
CA ARG A 330 -14.14 -4.16 -19.51
C ARG A 330 -13.43 -2.84 -19.20
N PHE A 331 -12.67 -2.31 -20.15
CA PHE A 331 -12.03 -1.00 -20.05
C PHE A 331 -13.03 0.11 -20.35
N LEU A 332 -13.69 0.06 -21.51
CA LEU A 332 -14.62 1.08 -21.95
C LEU A 332 -15.77 0.50 -22.77
N ASN A 333 -17.00 0.90 -22.46
CA ASN A 333 -18.20 0.52 -23.21
C ASN A 333 -19.21 1.68 -23.25
N GLU A 334 -20.22 1.57 -24.11
CA GLU A 334 -21.20 2.63 -24.38
C GLU A 334 -22.04 3.03 -23.15
N GLY A 335 -22.41 2.07 -22.29
CA GLY A 335 -23.22 2.33 -21.09
C GLY A 335 -22.43 2.73 -19.85
N ARG A 336 -21.09 2.68 -19.89
CA ARG A 336 -20.25 3.09 -18.75
C ARG A 336 -20.23 4.61 -18.60
N THR A 337 -20.53 5.08 -17.40
CA THR A 337 -20.52 6.50 -17.00
C THR A 337 -19.23 6.91 -16.30
N ASP A 338 -18.55 5.97 -15.64
CA ASP A 338 -17.33 6.25 -14.89
C ASP A 338 -16.13 6.49 -15.83
N PRO A 339 -15.21 7.40 -15.46
CA PRO A 339 -13.98 7.63 -16.22
C PRO A 339 -13.12 6.36 -16.36
N PRO A 340 -12.30 6.25 -17.42
CA PRO A 340 -11.33 5.19 -17.55
C PRO A 340 -10.18 5.43 -16.58
N ASP A 341 -9.78 4.40 -15.84
CA ASP A 341 -8.64 4.43 -14.92
C ASP A 341 -7.43 3.84 -15.64
N ILE A 342 -6.47 4.69 -16.03
CA ILE A 342 -5.20 4.25 -16.65
C ILE A 342 -4.06 4.44 -15.65
N ASP A 343 -3.68 3.34 -15.02
CA ASP A 343 -2.55 3.25 -14.11
C ASP A 343 -1.26 2.95 -14.88
N ILE A 344 -0.18 3.65 -14.54
CA ILE A 344 1.16 3.41 -15.07
C ILE A 344 2.15 3.14 -13.94
N ASP A 345 2.84 2.00 -14.05
CA ASP A 345 4.00 1.70 -13.21
C ASP A 345 5.30 2.22 -13.85
N PHE A 346 6.15 2.81 -13.02
CA PHE A 346 7.51 3.26 -13.32
C PHE A 346 8.52 2.52 -12.44
N ALA A 347 9.81 2.57 -12.79
CA ALA A 347 10.85 2.17 -11.84
C ALA A 347 10.69 2.98 -10.54
N TRP A 348 10.76 2.30 -9.39
CA TRP A 348 10.38 2.90 -8.10
C TRP A 348 11.18 4.15 -7.73
N ASP A 349 12.42 4.24 -8.20
CA ASP A 349 13.38 5.31 -7.99
C ASP A 349 13.31 6.43 -9.07
N GLU A 350 12.61 6.20 -10.18
CA GLU A 350 12.32 7.22 -11.21
C GLU A 350 10.96 7.89 -11.00
N ARG A 351 10.02 7.20 -10.35
CA ARG A 351 8.63 7.66 -10.16
C ARG A 351 8.53 9.07 -9.60
N ASP A 352 9.31 9.39 -8.56
CA ASP A 352 9.22 10.70 -7.89
C ASP A 352 9.59 11.85 -8.84
N ALA A 353 10.62 11.65 -9.68
CA ALA A 353 10.99 12.62 -10.70
C ALA A 353 9.90 12.78 -11.78
N VAL A 354 9.21 11.69 -12.13
CA VAL A 354 8.06 11.75 -13.06
C VAL A 354 6.91 12.56 -12.45
N ILE A 355 6.53 12.28 -11.20
CA ILE A 355 5.48 13.02 -10.48
C ILE A 355 5.82 14.51 -10.41
N GLU A 356 7.06 14.83 -9.99
CA GLU A 356 7.53 16.22 -9.92
C GLU A 356 7.49 16.91 -11.29
N GLY A 357 7.87 16.22 -12.36
CA GLY A 357 7.76 16.70 -13.72
C GLY A 357 6.33 17.02 -14.11
N VAL A 358 5.38 16.10 -13.87
CA VAL A 358 3.96 16.31 -14.18
C VAL A 358 3.37 17.47 -13.38
N LEU A 359 3.66 17.56 -12.08
CA LEU A 359 3.20 18.68 -11.25
C LEU A 359 3.73 20.03 -11.76
N ARG A 360 4.97 20.07 -12.23
CA ARG A 360 5.61 21.27 -12.79
C ARG A 360 4.99 21.70 -14.12
N ASP A 361 4.81 20.76 -15.03
CA ASP A 361 4.38 21.03 -16.41
C ASP A 361 2.93 21.55 -16.49
N HIS A 362 2.07 21.12 -15.56
CA HIS A 362 0.67 21.55 -15.50
C HIS A 362 0.44 22.87 -14.73
N GLY A 363 1.49 23.40 -14.08
CA GLY A 363 1.47 24.67 -13.37
C GLY A 363 0.95 24.61 -11.93
N ALA A 364 1.45 25.53 -11.11
CA ALA A 364 1.09 25.62 -9.70
C ALA A 364 -0.43 25.78 -9.50
N GLY A 365 -1.00 24.98 -8.61
CA GLY A 365 -2.42 25.02 -8.27
C GLY A 365 -3.37 24.32 -9.25
N ARG A 366 -2.88 23.76 -10.37
CA ARG A 366 -3.70 22.97 -11.31
C ARG A 366 -3.46 21.46 -11.23
N ALA A 367 -2.41 21.06 -10.52
CA ALA A 367 -2.07 19.66 -10.29
C ALA A 367 -1.75 19.43 -8.82
N ALA A 368 -2.24 18.32 -8.27
CA ALA A 368 -1.95 17.92 -6.90
C ALA A 368 -2.05 16.39 -6.78
N MET A 369 -1.35 15.85 -5.79
CA MET A 369 -1.49 14.46 -5.39
C MET A 369 -2.80 14.24 -4.63
N ILE A 370 -3.34 13.03 -4.67
CA ILE A 370 -4.45 12.61 -3.82
C ILE A 370 -3.92 12.39 -2.40
N ALA A 371 -4.73 12.68 -1.37
CA ALA A 371 -4.36 12.34 0.00
C ALA A 371 -4.68 10.89 0.33
N ASN A 372 -4.04 10.38 1.36
CA ASN A 372 -4.40 9.17 2.07
C ASN A 372 -4.80 9.58 3.48
N HIS A 373 -6.02 9.23 3.90
CA HIS A 373 -6.45 9.41 5.28
C HIS A 373 -5.95 8.24 6.12
N VAL A 374 -4.88 8.45 6.91
CA VAL A 374 -4.28 7.40 7.73
C VAL A 374 -5.08 7.22 9.00
N ALA A 375 -5.93 6.20 9.05
CA ALA A 375 -6.73 5.87 10.23
C ALA A 375 -5.99 5.00 11.26
N PHE A 376 -6.42 5.06 12.52
CA PHE A 376 -5.93 4.15 13.55
C PHE A 376 -6.34 2.70 13.27
N ARG A 377 -5.37 1.86 12.95
CA ARG A 377 -5.53 0.39 12.90
C ARG A 377 -5.43 -0.21 14.30
N PRO A 378 -5.97 -1.41 14.57
CA PRO A 378 -6.06 -1.97 15.92
C PRO A 378 -4.74 -1.98 16.71
N LYS A 379 -3.65 -2.50 16.11
CA LYS A 379 -2.32 -2.50 16.74
C LYS A 379 -1.77 -1.10 17.00
N MET A 380 -2.03 -0.15 16.09
CA MET A 380 -1.63 1.25 16.26
C MET A 380 -2.43 1.89 17.40
N ALA A 381 -3.74 1.67 17.44
CA ALA A 381 -4.61 2.21 18.49
C ALA A 381 -4.14 1.75 19.89
N VAL A 382 -3.87 0.46 20.07
CA VAL A 382 -3.35 -0.07 21.35
C VAL A 382 -2.00 0.56 21.70
N ARG A 383 -1.08 0.64 20.74
CA ARG A 383 0.25 1.22 20.93
C ARG A 383 0.20 2.69 21.32
N GLU A 384 -0.58 3.50 20.60
CA GLU A 384 -0.68 4.94 20.87
C GLU A 384 -1.43 5.21 22.19
N THR A 385 -2.49 4.46 22.49
CA THR A 385 -3.14 4.53 23.80
C THR A 385 -2.17 4.17 24.92
N ALA A 386 -1.41 3.08 24.81
CA ALA A 386 -0.43 2.68 25.82
C ALA A 386 0.65 3.76 26.09
N LYS A 387 1.08 4.49 25.06
CA LYS A 387 1.98 5.65 25.21
C LYS A 387 1.35 6.78 26.01
N VAL A 388 0.06 7.06 25.78
CA VAL A 388 -0.68 8.09 26.54
C VAL A 388 -0.83 7.71 28.03
N PHE A 389 -0.88 6.41 28.34
CA PHE A 389 -0.80 5.91 29.72
C PHE A 389 0.63 5.95 30.31
N GLY A 390 1.65 6.29 29.51
CA GLY A 390 3.04 6.41 29.97
C GLY A 390 3.81 5.08 30.04
N LEU A 391 3.35 4.03 29.35
CA LEU A 391 4.05 2.73 29.38
C LEU A 391 5.38 2.77 28.59
N PRO A 392 6.44 2.10 29.08
CA PRO A 392 7.71 2.01 28.37
C PRO A 392 7.61 1.22 27.05
N GLU A 393 8.40 1.60 26.05
CA GLU A 393 8.44 0.98 24.71
C GLU A 393 8.59 -0.54 24.76
N ALA A 394 9.48 -1.05 25.64
CA ALA A 394 9.72 -2.48 25.77
C ALA A 394 8.48 -3.24 26.26
N GLU A 395 7.67 -2.64 27.14
CA GLU A 395 6.43 -3.26 27.63
C GLU A 395 5.35 -3.26 26.54
N ILE A 396 5.21 -2.13 25.84
CA ILE A 396 4.30 -2.01 24.70
C ILE A 396 4.64 -3.05 23.62
N GLN A 397 5.92 -3.23 23.31
CA GLN A 397 6.37 -4.18 22.30
C GLN A 397 6.11 -5.65 22.71
N ARG A 398 6.20 -5.99 24.00
CA ARG A 398 5.88 -7.35 24.50
C ARG A 398 4.43 -7.76 24.27
N VAL A 399 3.50 -6.80 24.28
CA VAL A 399 2.06 -7.03 24.05
C VAL A 399 1.74 -6.90 22.56
N THR A 400 2.09 -5.76 21.95
CA THR A 400 1.77 -5.49 20.53
C THR A 400 2.52 -6.40 19.56
N GLY A 401 3.67 -6.96 19.94
CA GLY A 401 4.40 -7.97 19.18
C GLY A 401 3.66 -9.30 19.05
N ARG A 402 2.73 -9.60 19.96
CA ARG A 402 1.87 -10.80 19.91
C ARG A 402 0.65 -10.62 19.02
N MET A 403 0.31 -9.38 18.67
CA MET A 403 -0.80 -9.05 17.78
C MET A 403 -0.35 -9.24 16.32
N PRO A 404 -0.93 -10.19 15.56
CA PRO A 404 -0.67 -10.38 14.14
C PRO A 404 -1.06 -9.14 13.32
N TRP A 405 -0.57 -9.07 12.09
CA TRP A 405 -0.80 -7.91 11.21
C TRP A 405 -2.25 -7.78 10.74
N PHE A 406 -2.95 -8.91 10.56
CA PHE A 406 -4.38 -9.00 10.22
C PHE A 406 -5.29 -9.00 11.44
N TRP A 407 -4.82 -8.53 12.59
CA TRP A 407 -5.66 -8.45 13.78
C TRP A 407 -6.81 -7.46 13.55
N HIS A 408 -8.00 -8.00 13.32
CA HIS A 408 -9.23 -7.24 13.06
C HIS A 408 -9.96 -6.86 14.36
N GLY A 409 -9.69 -7.59 15.45
CA GLY A 409 -10.23 -7.30 16.77
C GLY A 409 -9.55 -6.11 17.44
N GLY A 410 -10.09 -5.64 18.54
CA GLY A 410 -9.44 -4.62 19.38
C GLY A 410 -9.94 -4.56 20.80
N GLY A 411 -10.86 -5.45 21.15
CA GLY A 411 -11.25 -5.67 22.54
C GLY A 411 -10.36 -6.72 23.20
N LEU A 412 -10.55 -6.87 24.51
CA LEU A 412 -9.95 -7.97 25.27
C LEU A 412 -10.53 -9.33 24.88
N ASP A 413 -11.77 -9.37 24.40
CA ASP A 413 -12.47 -10.60 24.00
C ASP A 413 -11.73 -11.30 22.85
N ASP A 414 -11.17 -10.51 21.93
CA ASP A 414 -10.38 -11.01 20.80
C ASP A 414 -9.05 -11.66 21.25
N ILE A 415 -8.59 -11.32 22.45
CA ILE A 415 -7.31 -11.78 23.03
C ILE A 415 -7.49 -13.06 23.84
N ALA A 416 -8.62 -13.19 24.56
CA ALA A 416 -8.82 -14.23 25.56
C ALA A 416 -8.69 -15.67 25.00
N GLY A 417 -8.99 -15.87 23.72
CA GLY A 417 -8.87 -17.17 23.04
C GLY A 417 -7.64 -17.34 22.13
N HIS A 418 -6.85 -16.30 21.90
CA HIS A 418 -5.83 -16.34 20.85
C HIS A 418 -4.53 -17.05 21.31
N PRO A 419 -3.98 -18.02 20.54
CA PRO A 419 -2.82 -18.81 20.98
C PRO A 419 -1.58 -18.00 21.37
N MET A 420 -1.31 -16.89 20.67
CA MET A 420 -0.19 -15.99 20.99
C MET A 420 -0.29 -15.32 22.38
N PHE A 421 -1.48 -15.27 22.96
CA PHE A 421 -1.75 -14.70 24.28
C PHE A 421 -2.00 -15.74 25.38
N ARG A 422 -1.90 -17.04 25.06
CA ARG A 422 -2.07 -18.11 26.06
C ARG A 422 -1.10 -17.92 27.24
N GLY A 423 -1.65 -17.87 28.45
CA GLY A 423 -0.91 -17.65 29.69
C GLY A 423 -0.52 -16.19 29.96
N TRP A 424 -1.05 -15.23 29.21
CA TRP A 424 -0.94 -13.80 29.50
C TRP A 424 -2.22 -13.28 30.15
N THR A 425 -2.06 -12.53 31.24
CA THR A 425 -3.17 -11.90 31.94
C THR A 425 -3.05 -10.37 31.81
N PRO A 426 -4.08 -9.67 31.31
CA PRO A 426 -4.04 -8.21 31.17
C PRO A 426 -4.20 -7.52 32.53
N LEU A 427 -3.08 -7.25 33.22
CA LEU A 427 -3.08 -6.46 34.45
C LEU A 427 -3.31 -4.96 34.15
N PRO A 428 -3.89 -4.17 35.08
CA PRO A 428 -4.02 -2.72 34.91
C PRO A 428 -2.68 -2.06 34.54
N PRO A 429 -2.65 -1.07 33.61
CA PRO A 429 -3.80 -0.42 32.97
C PRO A 429 -4.26 -1.06 31.63
N TRP A 430 -3.80 -2.27 31.27
CA TRP A 430 -4.10 -2.88 29.96
C TRP A 430 -5.59 -3.01 29.62
N PRO A 431 -6.50 -3.41 30.53
CA PRO A 431 -7.92 -3.49 30.20
C PRO A 431 -8.52 -2.18 29.70
N GLU A 432 -8.10 -1.07 30.32
CA GLU A 432 -8.55 0.27 29.96
C GLU A 432 -7.94 0.75 28.63
N ILE A 433 -6.66 0.41 28.40
CA ILE A 433 -5.98 0.67 27.12
C ILE A 433 -6.75 0.02 25.96
N PHE A 434 -7.18 -1.23 26.10
CA PHE A 434 -7.96 -1.91 25.06
C PHE A 434 -9.34 -1.31 24.86
N ARG A 435 -10.06 -0.98 25.94
CA ARG A 435 -11.38 -0.33 25.87
C ARG A 435 -11.31 0.99 25.07
N LEU A 436 -10.33 1.83 25.37
CA LEU A 436 -10.14 3.11 24.70
C LEU A 436 -9.60 2.95 23.28
N ALA A 437 -8.62 2.06 23.06
CA ALA A 437 -8.07 1.79 21.74
C ALA A 437 -9.14 1.33 20.75
N ARG A 438 -10.13 0.55 21.19
CA ARG A 438 -11.26 0.13 20.35
C ARG A 438 -12.05 1.32 19.80
N ARG A 439 -12.21 2.39 20.59
CA ARG A 439 -12.92 3.61 20.16
C ARG A 439 -12.13 4.50 19.19
N LEU A 440 -10.81 4.31 19.09
CA LEU A 440 -9.97 5.01 18.12
C LEU A 440 -10.03 4.38 16.73
N GLN A 441 -10.41 3.12 16.61
CA GLN A 441 -10.29 2.38 15.36
C GLN A 441 -11.11 3.03 14.25
N GLY A 442 -10.47 3.23 13.09
CA GLY A 442 -11.10 3.90 11.94
C GLY A 442 -11.09 5.43 11.99
N ILE A 443 -10.78 6.06 13.14
CA ILE A 443 -10.63 7.51 13.21
C ILE A 443 -9.39 7.95 12.42
N PRO A 444 -9.49 8.93 11.50
CA PRO A 444 -8.35 9.51 10.80
C PRO A 444 -7.37 10.20 11.76
N ARG A 445 -6.09 9.85 11.68
CA ARG A 445 -5.02 10.44 12.47
C ARG A 445 -4.40 11.64 11.76
N ASN A 446 -4.01 11.46 10.50
CA ASN A 446 -3.32 12.46 9.70
C ASN A 446 -3.49 12.18 8.20
N LEU A 447 -3.20 13.19 7.39
CA LEU A 447 -3.06 13.03 5.94
C LEU A 447 -1.67 12.47 5.62
N SER A 448 -1.59 11.70 4.54
CA SER A 448 -0.35 11.31 3.87
C SER A 448 -0.54 11.40 2.36
N VAL A 449 0.53 11.26 1.58
CA VAL A 449 0.44 11.32 0.11
C VAL A 449 -0.04 9.96 -0.41
N HIS A 450 -1.01 9.94 -1.35
CA HIS A 450 -1.38 8.73 -2.08
C HIS A 450 -0.15 8.19 -2.83
N PRO A 451 0.10 6.86 -2.84
CA PRO A 451 1.32 6.29 -3.41
C PRO A 451 1.55 6.55 -4.90
N GLY A 452 0.52 6.98 -5.64
CA GLY A 452 0.66 7.39 -7.04
C GLY A 452 -0.42 8.32 -7.60
N GLY A 453 -1.46 8.63 -6.82
CA GLY A 453 -2.66 9.26 -7.35
C GLY A 453 -2.44 10.74 -7.56
N ILE A 454 -2.57 11.20 -8.80
CA ILE A 454 -2.46 12.61 -9.18
C ILE A 454 -3.77 13.05 -9.85
N VAL A 455 -4.16 14.29 -9.58
CA VAL A 455 -5.31 14.95 -10.21
C VAL A 455 -4.80 16.12 -11.02
N LEU A 456 -5.30 16.23 -12.26
CA LEU A 456 -4.99 17.32 -13.17
C LEU A 456 -6.28 18.07 -13.49
N ALA A 457 -6.31 19.37 -13.20
CA ALA A 457 -7.45 20.23 -13.47
C ALA A 457 -7.19 21.16 -14.66
N PRO A 458 -8.24 21.51 -15.44
CA PRO A 458 -8.13 22.52 -16.49
C PRO A 458 -7.95 23.95 -15.93
N GLY A 459 -8.35 24.18 -14.68
CA GLY A 459 -8.26 25.44 -13.94
C GLY A 459 -7.66 25.26 -12.54
N ALA A 460 -7.82 26.26 -11.66
CA ALA A 460 -7.29 26.19 -10.31
C ALA A 460 -8.06 25.15 -9.47
N LEU A 461 -7.35 24.18 -8.89
CA LEU A 461 -7.92 23.15 -8.01
C LEU A 461 -8.63 23.78 -6.82
N SER A 462 -8.12 24.91 -6.30
CA SER A 462 -8.70 25.66 -5.19
C SER A 462 -10.10 26.25 -5.47
N GLU A 463 -10.65 26.08 -6.66
CA GLU A 463 -12.07 26.40 -6.95
C GLU A 463 -13.01 25.22 -6.66
N ARG A 464 -12.46 24.00 -6.55
CA ARG A 464 -13.22 22.75 -6.38
C ARG A 464 -12.84 22.00 -5.11
N VAL A 465 -11.57 22.04 -4.72
CA VAL A 465 -11.04 21.28 -3.59
C VAL A 465 -9.88 22.03 -2.93
N PRO A 466 -9.81 22.08 -1.58
CA PRO A 466 -8.65 22.63 -0.91
C PRO A 466 -7.41 21.73 -1.05
N THR A 467 -6.23 22.34 -1.09
CA THR A 467 -4.94 21.62 -1.09
C THR A 467 -4.03 22.07 0.05
N CYS A 468 -3.18 21.17 0.54
CA CYS A 468 -2.12 21.51 1.50
C CYS A 468 -0.77 20.89 1.08
N ILE A 469 0.33 21.39 1.65
CA ILE A 469 1.66 20.84 1.37
C ILE A 469 1.94 19.68 2.33
N ALA A 470 2.11 18.48 1.78
CA ALA A 470 2.50 17.32 2.56
C ALA A 470 3.96 17.47 3.07
N PRO A 471 4.38 16.77 4.13
CA PRO A 471 5.77 16.79 4.60
C PRO A 471 6.82 16.40 3.55
N LYS A 472 6.40 15.69 2.49
CA LYS A 472 7.24 15.36 1.32
C LYS A 472 7.49 16.56 0.39
N GLY A 473 6.85 17.71 0.63
CA GLY A 473 6.98 18.92 -0.19
C GLY A 473 6.07 18.97 -1.41
N VAL A 474 5.13 18.03 -1.56
CA VAL A 474 4.18 17.99 -2.70
C VAL A 474 2.78 18.46 -2.27
N PRO A 475 2.04 19.17 -3.14
CA PRO A 475 0.66 19.53 -2.87
C PRO A 475 -0.23 18.28 -2.88
N ILE A 476 -1.10 18.16 -1.88
CA ILE A 476 -2.13 17.12 -1.78
C ILE A 476 -3.53 17.75 -1.67
N VAL A 477 -4.54 17.15 -2.30
CA VAL A 477 -5.96 17.52 -2.06
C VAL A 477 -6.43 16.98 -0.70
N HIS A 478 -7.44 17.60 -0.09
CA HIS A 478 -7.93 17.18 1.23
C HIS A 478 -8.64 15.82 1.24
N TRP A 479 -9.10 15.34 0.10
CA TRP A 479 -9.85 14.09 -0.01
C TRP A 479 -8.95 12.89 -0.28
N GLU A 480 -9.35 11.76 0.29
CA GLU A 480 -8.77 10.48 -0.09
C GLU A 480 -9.35 9.99 -1.43
N LYS A 481 -8.87 8.85 -1.92
CA LYS A 481 -9.16 8.34 -3.25
C LYS A 481 -10.66 8.27 -3.54
N ASP A 482 -11.44 7.56 -2.72
CA ASP A 482 -12.84 7.29 -3.04
C ASP A 482 -13.67 8.59 -2.94
N GLY A 483 -13.39 9.41 -1.94
CA GLY A 483 -13.98 10.74 -1.80
C GLY A 483 -13.61 11.70 -2.95
N ALA A 484 -12.40 11.63 -3.49
CA ALA A 484 -12.00 12.43 -4.65
C ALA A 484 -12.76 12.00 -5.92
N GLU A 485 -12.93 10.70 -6.14
CA GLU A 485 -13.70 10.15 -7.25
C GLU A 485 -15.19 10.52 -7.14
N GLU A 486 -15.80 10.41 -5.96
CA GLU A 486 -17.22 10.79 -5.75
C GLU A 486 -17.45 12.30 -6.01
N MET A 487 -16.46 13.13 -5.71
CA MET A 487 -16.51 14.58 -5.97
C MET A 487 -16.13 14.95 -7.42
N GLY A 488 -15.95 13.96 -8.30
CA GLY A 488 -15.74 14.16 -9.74
C GLY A 488 -14.30 14.40 -10.15
N LEU A 489 -13.31 14.23 -9.27
CA LEU A 489 -11.89 14.37 -9.65
C LEU A 489 -11.42 13.13 -10.41
N VAL A 490 -10.89 13.33 -11.61
CA VAL A 490 -10.32 12.25 -12.43
C VAL A 490 -8.87 12.01 -12.00
N LYS A 491 -8.58 10.81 -11.50
CA LYS A 491 -7.24 10.42 -11.07
C LYS A 491 -6.43 9.76 -12.18
N ILE A 492 -5.12 9.91 -12.09
CA ILE A 492 -4.13 9.10 -12.80
C ILE A 492 -3.24 8.50 -11.72
N ASP A 493 -3.03 7.18 -11.70
CA ASP A 493 -2.09 6.58 -10.75
C ASP A 493 -0.71 6.37 -11.41
N LEU A 494 0.29 7.07 -10.87
CA LEU A 494 1.70 6.98 -11.24
C LEU A 494 2.47 6.23 -10.15
N LEU A 495 2.70 4.94 -10.35
CA LEU A 495 3.16 4.05 -9.28
C LEU A 495 4.62 3.65 -9.42
N GLY A 496 5.24 3.31 -8.30
CA GLY A 496 6.60 2.80 -8.26
C GLY A 496 6.58 1.27 -8.20
N ASN A 497 7.21 0.63 -9.17
CA ASN A 497 7.37 -0.82 -9.25
C ASN A 497 8.86 -1.17 -9.16
N ARG A 498 9.24 -1.88 -8.08
CA ARG A 498 10.63 -2.27 -7.84
C ARG A 498 11.17 -3.20 -8.93
N SER A 499 10.31 -4.02 -9.52
CA SER A 499 10.71 -5.02 -10.52
C SER A 499 11.09 -4.38 -11.86
N LEU A 500 10.49 -3.24 -12.21
CA LEU A 500 10.92 -2.47 -13.38
C LEU A 500 12.36 -1.94 -13.18
N ALA A 501 12.70 -1.53 -11.96
CA ALA A 501 14.08 -1.16 -11.61
C ALA A 501 15.01 -2.38 -11.61
N VAL A 502 14.57 -3.54 -11.11
CA VAL A 502 15.33 -4.80 -11.21
C VAL A 502 15.68 -5.13 -12.65
N ILE A 503 14.70 -5.11 -13.55
CA ILE A 503 14.92 -5.41 -14.97
C ILE A 503 15.85 -4.38 -15.61
N ARG A 504 15.62 -3.08 -15.36
CA ARG A 504 16.47 -1.99 -15.85
C ARG A 504 17.93 -2.17 -15.41
N ASP A 505 18.15 -2.37 -14.11
CA ASP A 505 19.49 -2.45 -13.54
C ASP A 505 20.20 -3.75 -13.93
N ALA A 506 19.48 -4.88 -14.02
CA ALA A 506 20.02 -6.13 -14.53
C ALA A 506 20.43 -6.00 -16.01
N LEU A 507 19.60 -5.38 -16.85
CA LEU A 507 19.94 -5.13 -18.26
C LEU A 507 21.13 -4.20 -18.42
N GLN A 508 21.22 -3.17 -17.57
CA GLN A 508 22.40 -2.30 -17.54
C GLN A 508 23.64 -3.08 -17.12
N ALA A 509 23.56 -3.93 -16.10
CA ALA A 509 24.67 -4.78 -15.66
C ALA A 509 25.10 -5.77 -16.76
N VAL A 510 24.16 -6.38 -17.47
CA VAL A 510 24.45 -7.26 -18.62
C VAL A 510 25.18 -6.48 -19.71
N ARG A 511 24.75 -5.25 -20.02
CA ARG A 511 25.42 -4.39 -20.99
C ARG A 511 26.83 -4.01 -20.53
N ASP A 512 27.02 -3.63 -19.27
CA ASP A 512 28.31 -3.27 -18.69
C ASP A 512 29.29 -4.46 -18.72
N ASN A 513 28.82 -5.66 -18.39
CA ASN A 513 29.66 -6.86 -18.27
C ASN A 513 29.96 -7.51 -19.63
N THR A 514 29.00 -7.52 -20.55
CA THR A 514 29.07 -8.31 -21.80
C THR A 514 29.09 -7.48 -23.08
N GLY A 515 28.77 -6.19 -23.01
CA GLY A 515 28.58 -5.32 -24.18
C GLY A 515 27.28 -5.55 -24.94
N ARG A 516 26.46 -6.56 -24.57
CA ARG A 516 25.22 -6.91 -25.27
C ARG A 516 24.06 -6.00 -24.87
N THR A 517 23.30 -5.52 -25.85
CA THR A 517 22.01 -4.84 -25.62
C THR A 517 20.88 -5.84 -25.89
N VAL A 518 20.14 -6.22 -24.84
CA VAL A 518 19.07 -7.22 -24.93
C VAL A 518 17.72 -6.60 -25.26
N ASP A 519 17.42 -5.42 -24.72
CA ASP A 519 16.12 -4.76 -24.85
C ASP A 519 15.90 -4.22 -26.26
N THR A 520 15.29 -5.05 -27.09
CA THR A 520 14.99 -4.77 -28.50
C THR A 520 13.54 -5.18 -28.78
N PRO A 521 12.89 -4.63 -29.82
CA PRO A 521 11.51 -5.01 -30.15
C PRO A 521 11.29 -6.52 -30.39
N ASP A 522 12.34 -7.24 -30.83
CA ASP A 522 12.31 -8.69 -31.07
C ASP A 522 12.51 -9.53 -29.79
N TRP A 523 12.76 -8.90 -28.64
CA TRP A 523 12.96 -9.60 -27.38
C TRP A 523 11.63 -10.14 -26.84
N LYS A 524 11.38 -11.43 -27.08
CA LYS A 524 10.18 -12.16 -26.62
C LYS A 524 10.52 -13.20 -25.55
N PRO A 525 10.73 -12.79 -24.29
CA PRO A 525 11.19 -13.69 -23.22
C PRO A 525 10.19 -14.81 -22.88
N HIS A 526 8.90 -14.60 -23.15
CA HIS A 526 7.84 -15.59 -22.90
C HIS A 526 7.81 -16.74 -23.92
N LEU A 527 8.59 -16.65 -25.01
CA LEU A 527 8.75 -17.71 -26.00
C LEU A 527 10.06 -18.51 -25.82
N ASP A 528 10.93 -18.10 -24.90
CA ASP A 528 12.20 -18.77 -24.64
C ASP A 528 11.98 -20.07 -23.85
N PRO A 529 12.33 -21.26 -24.39
CA PRO A 529 12.04 -22.54 -23.74
C PRO A 529 12.68 -22.69 -22.36
N ALA A 530 13.92 -22.21 -22.17
CA ALA A 530 14.61 -22.29 -20.89
C ALA A 530 13.92 -21.43 -19.81
N THR A 531 13.43 -20.26 -20.20
CA THR A 531 12.64 -19.38 -19.32
C THR A 531 11.29 -19.99 -18.96
N VAL A 532 10.59 -20.57 -19.94
CA VAL A 532 9.32 -21.29 -19.74
C VAL A 532 9.52 -22.46 -18.77
N ASP A 533 10.61 -23.21 -18.91
CA ASP A 533 10.98 -24.31 -18.02
C ASP A 533 11.26 -23.85 -16.58
N LEU A 534 11.94 -22.71 -16.41
CA LEU A 534 12.18 -22.12 -15.10
C LEU A 534 10.85 -21.80 -14.38
N VAL A 535 9.90 -21.21 -15.09
CA VAL A 535 8.56 -20.89 -14.58
C VAL A 535 7.76 -22.17 -14.29
N ARG A 536 7.80 -23.14 -15.20
CA ARG A 536 7.17 -24.47 -15.04
C ARG A 536 7.60 -25.17 -13.76
N ASP A 537 8.88 -25.04 -13.42
CA ASP A 537 9.49 -25.74 -12.28
C ASP A 537 9.36 -24.96 -10.95
N GLY A 538 8.64 -23.83 -10.92
CA GLY A 538 8.48 -23.03 -9.68
C GLY A 538 9.76 -22.38 -9.17
N ARG A 539 10.80 -22.28 -10.01
CA ARG A 539 12.12 -21.72 -9.67
C ARG A 539 12.14 -20.19 -9.77
N THR A 540 11.08 -19.55 -9.29
CA THR A 540 10.76 -18.15 -9.54
C THR A 540 11.09 -17.19 -8.40
N MET A 541 11.89 -17.58 -7.39
CA MET A 541 12.36 -16.62 -6.38
C MET A 541 13.07 -15.42 -7.03
N GLY A 542 12.68 -14.20 -6.65
CA GLY A 542 13.13 -12.94 -7.24
C GLY A 542 12.36 -12.51 -8.49
N VAL A 543 11.58 -13.41 -9.10
CA VAL A 543 10.76 -13.12 -10.29
C VAL A 543 9.46 -12.48 -9.84
N PHE A 544 9.28 -11.22 -10.20
CA PHE A 544 8.09 -10.43 -9.87
C PHE A 544 6.79 -11.18 -10.09
N TYR A 545 5.82 -10.93 -9.21
CA TYR A 545 4.43 -11.38 -9.32
C TYR A 545 4.21 -12.89 -9.13
N VAL A 546 5.24 -13.72 -9.33
CA VAL A 546 5.09 -15.18 -9.40
C VAL A 546 6.01 -15.98 -8.45
N GLU A 547 6.56 -15.33 -7.44
CA GLU A 547 7.55 -15.94 -6.52
C GLU A 547 6.99 -16.41 -5.16
N SER A 548 5.73 -16.11 -4.83
CA SER A 548 5.17 -16.52 -3.53
C SER A 548 5.18 -18.05 -3.38
N PRO A 549 5.31 -18.60 -2.15
CA PRO A 549 5.31 -20.05 -1.94
C PRO A 549 4.13 -20.78 -2.60
N ALA A 550 2.92 -20.22 -2.47
CA ALA A 550 1.71 -20.80 -3.06
C ALA A 550 1.74 -20.78 -4.60
N MET A 551 2.25 -19.71 -5.21
CA MET A 551 2.40 -19.63 -6.67
C MET A 551 3.44 -20.64 -7.19
N ARG A 552 4.60 -20.72 -6.52
CA ARG A 552 5.67 -21.66 -6.88
C ARG A 552 5.18 -23.10 -6.83
N GLN A 553 4.49 -23.47 -5.75
CA GLN A 553 3.84 -24.78 -5.65
C GLN A 553 2.79 -24.98 -6.74
N LEU A 554 1.98 -23.97 -7.09
CA LEU A 554 0.99 -24.10 -8.18
C LEU A 554 1.68 -24.40 -9.53
N GLN A 555 2.78 -23.71 -9.83
CA GLN A 555 3.58 -23.97 -11.04
C GLN A 555 4.14 -25.39 -11.04
N GLU A 556 4.73 -25.84 -9.93
CA GLU A 556 5.23 -27.21 -9.79
C GLU A 556 4.13 -28.28 -9.92
N LYS A 557 2.94 -28.00 -9.37
CA LYS A 557 1.77 -28.90 -9.45
C LYS A 557 1.23 -28.98 -10.88
N THR A 558 1.13 -27.86 -11.57
CA THR A 558 0.55 -27.78 -12.93
C THR A 558 1.52 -28.28 -13.99
N ARG A 559 2.82 -28.05 -13.81
CA ARG A 559 3.86 -28.28 -14.83
C ARG A 559 3.56 -27.55 -16.15
N ALA A 560 2.87 -26.41 -16.05
CA ALA A 560 2.63 -25.49 -17.17
C ALA A 560 3.32 -24.15 -16.89
N GLY A 561 4.16 -23.70 -17.81
CA GLY A 561 5.00 -22.50 -17.66
C GLY A 561 4.93 -21.53 -18.83
N ASP A 562 4.03 -21.73 -19.78
CA ASP A 562 3.78 -20.82 -20.89
C ASP A 562 2.93 -19.61 -20.46
N PHE A 563 2.92 -18.58 -21.30
CA PHE A 563 2.35 -17.28 -20.98
C PHE A 563 0.86 -17.36 -20.61
N ALA A 564 0.06 -18.11 -21.38
CA ALA A 564 -1.38 -18.22 -21.15
C ALA A 564 -1.66 -18.85 -19.77
N HIS A 565 -0.97 -19.94 -19.44
CA HIS A 565 -1.13 -20.57 -18.12
C HIS A 565 -0.63 -19.68 -16.99
N LEU A 566 0.44 -18.90 -17.17
CA LEU A 566 0.88 -17.96 -16.14
C LEU A 566 -0.19 -16.91 -15.82
N VAL A 567 -0.87 -16.39 -16.85
CA VAL A 567 -1.98 -15.43 -16.72
C VAL A 567 -3.17 -16.03 -15.96
N ILE A 568 -3.47 -17.32 -16.17
CA ILE A 568 -4.46 -18.08 -15.38
C ILE A 568 -3.98 -18.25 -13.94
N HIS A 569 -2.74 -18.71 -13.74
CA HIS A 569 -2.18 -19.04 -12.42
C HIS A 569 -2.18 -17.84 -11.48
N SER A 570 -1.77 -16.65 -11.94
CA SER A 570 -1.81 -15.41 -11.15
C SER A 570 -3.22 -14.91 -10.83
N SER A 571 -4.22 -15.35 -11.59
CA SER A 571 -5.62 -15.03 -11.36
C SER A 571 -6.27 -16.01 -10.37
N ILE A 572 -5.98 -17.30 -10.50
CA ILE A 572 -6.64 -18.38 -9.74
C ILE A 572 -6.04 -18.61 -8.33
N ILE A 573 -4.79 -18.18 -8.05
CA ILE A 573 -4.10 -18.44 -6.76
C ILE A 573 -4.63 -17.61 -5.56
N ARG A 574 -5.93 -17.30 -5.55
CA ARG A 574 -6.60 -16.42 -4.57
C ARG A 574 -7.64 -17.19 -3.75
N PRO A 575 -7.96 -16.71 -2.52
CA PRO A 575 -8.81 -17.44 -1.57
C PRO A 575 -10.14 -17.96 -2.12
N ALA A 576 -10.79 -17.24 -3.04
CA ALA A 576 -12.10 -17.65 -3.53
C ALA A 576 -12.06 -18.64 -4.70
N ALA A 577 -10.99 -18.62 -5.49
CA ALA A 577 -10.76 -19.61 -6.54
C ALA A 577 -10.07 -20.89 -6.02
N ASN A 578 -9.56 -20.91 -4.78
CA ASN A 578 -8.96 -22.08 -4.15
C ASN A 578 -9.83 -23.35 -4.21
N ARG A 579 -11.16 -23.21 -4.23
CA ARG A 579 -12.09 -24.35 -4.39
C ARG A 579 -11.90 -25.06 -5.73
N PHE A 580 -11.64 -24.29 -6.79
CA PHE A 580 -11.52 -24.80 -8.15
C PHE A 580 -10.08 -25.09 -8.58
N ILE A 581 -9.05 -24.69 -7.81
CA ILE A 581 -7.64 -24.95 -8.17
C ILE A 581 -7.37 -26.45 -8.37
N ARG A 582 -7.85 -27.32 -7.46
CA ARG A 582 -7.61 -28.78 -7.61
C ARG A 582 -8.30 -29.33 -8.87
N GLU A 583 -9.49 -28.83 -9.17
CA GLU A 583 -10.26 -29.22 -10.36
C GLU A 583 -9.61 -28.70 -11.65
N TYR A 584 -9.12 -27.45 -11.64
CA TYR A 584 -8.33 -26.87 -12.72
C TYR A 584 -7.08 -27.71 -13.01
N ILE A 585 -6.29 -28.05 -11.98
CA ILE A 585 -5.08 -28.86 -12.13
C ILE A 585 -5.45 -30.25 -12.69
N ARG A 586 -6.54 -30.87 -12.22
CA ARG A 586 -7.02 -32.16 -12.73
C ARG A 586 -7.36 -32.08 -14.23
N ARG A 587 -8.12 -31.06 -14.65
CA ARG A 587 -8.51 -30.86 -16.07
C ARG A 587 -7.31 -30.56 -16.95
N LEU A 588 -6.42 -29.68 -16.50
CA LEU A 588 -5.16 -29.37 -17.18
C LEU A 588 -4.30 -30.61 -17.41
N LYS A 589 -4.27 -31.55 -16.46
CA LYS A 589 -3.55 -32.83 -16.58
C LYS A 589 -4.28 -33.91 -17.39
N GLY A 590 -5.22 -33.51 -18.26
CA GLY A 590 -5.95 -34.42 -19.15
C GLY A 590 -7.20 -35.06 -18.52
N GLY A 591 -7.66 -34.56 -17.37
CA GLY A 591 -8.94 -34.95 -16.81
C GLY A 591 -10.10 -34.50 -17.69
N THR A 592 -11.08 -35.37 -17.92
CA THR A 592 -12.28 -35.01 -18.71
C THR A 592 -13.10 -33.94 -18.00
N TRP A 593 -13.72 -33.06 -18.81
CA TRP A 593 -14.70 -32.09 -18.37
C TRP A 593 -15.71 -31.83 -19.50
N GLU A 594 -16.94 -31.52 -19.12
CA GLU A 594 -18.00 -31.12 -20.05
C GLU A 594 -18.45 -29.70 -19.70
N PRO A 595 -18.75 -28.86 -20.69
CA PRO A 595 -19.26 -27.53 -20.41
C PRO A 595 -20.67 -27.62 -19.82
N LEU A 596 -20.94 -26.79 -18.81
CA LEU A 596 -22.27 -26.74 -18.18
C LEU A 596 -23.40 -26.34 -19.15
N HIS A 597 -23.02 -25.70 -20.26
CA HIS A 597 -23.90 -25.33 -21.36
C HIS A 597 -23.07 -25.24 -22.66
N PRO A 598 -23.60 -25.61 -23.84
CA PRO A 598 -22.84 -25.56 -25.10
C PRO A 598 -22.19 -24.21 -25.40
N VAL A 599 -22.90 -23.11 -25.15
CA VAL A 599 -22.40 -21.73 -25.33
C VAL A 599 -21.19 -21.40 -24.44
N LEU A 600 -21.06 -22.07 -23.30
CA LEU A 600 -19.92 -21.90 -22.40
C LEU A 600 -18.69 -22.69 -22.82
N GLY A 601 -18.84 -23.65 -23.73
CA GLY A 601 -17.74 -24.51 -24.19
C GLY A 601 -16.57 -23.70 -24.72
N ASP A 602 -16.81 -22.92 -25.77
CA ASP A 602 -15.77 -22.11 -26.40
C ASP A 602 -15.35 -20.93 -25.50
N LEU A 603 -16.30 -20.34 -24.76
CA LEU A 603 -16.08 -19.15 -23.94
C LEU A 603 -15.10 -19.41 -22.77
N LEU A 604 -15.21 -20.59 -22.14
CA LEU A 604 -14.37 -20.99 -21.01
C LEU A 604 -13.36 -22.07 -21.39
N ALA A 605 -13.14 -22.34 -22.68
CA ALA A 605 -12.21 -23.37 -23.14
C ALA A 605 -10.78 -23.12 -22.63
N GLU A 606 -10.33 -21.85 -22.68
CA GLU A 606 -9.00 -21.40 -22.22
C GLU A 606 -8.74 -21.80 -20.76
N THR A 607 -9.79 -21.82 -19.93
CA THR A 607 -9.70 -22.08 -18.49
C THR A 607 -10.32 -23.43 -18.10
N TYR A 608 -10.47 -24.34 -19.07
CA TYR A 608 -11.02 -25.68 -18.88
C TYR A 608 -12.40 -25.68 -18.23
N GLY A 609 -13.27 -24.73 -18.58
CA GLY A 609 -14.63 -24.62 -18.07
C GLY A 609 -14.74 -24.00 -16.68
N ILE A 610 -13.69 -23.35 -16.18
CA ILE A 610 -13.66 -22.71 -14.84
C ILE A 610 -13.49 -21.21 -15.02
N MET A 611 -14.44 -20.42 -14.53
CA MET A 611 -14.26 -18.96 -14.53
C MET A 611 -13.02 -18.62 -13.69
N SER A 612 -12.10 -17.85 -14.27
CA SER A 612 -10.86 -17.38 -13.62
C SER A 612 -10.75 -15.86 -13.59
N TYR A 613 -11.52 -15.16 -14.42
CA TYR A 613 -11.43 -13.72 -14.63
C TYR A 613 -12.77 -12.98 -14.38
N GLN A 614 -12.69 -11.69 -14.06
CA GLN A 614 -13.85 -10.78 -14.05
C GLN A 614 -14.51 -10.69 -15.43
N GLU A 615 -13.69 -10.78 -16.47
CA GLU A 615 -14.12 -10.78 -17.85
C GLU A 615 -14.93 -12.04 -18.18
N ASP A 616 -14.63 -13.20 -17.58
CA ASP A 616 -15.43 -14.41 -17.74
C ASP A 616 -16.84 -14.22 -17.20
N VAL A 617 -16.99 -13.65 -16.00
CA VAL A 617 -18.31 -13.33 -15.42
C VAL A 617 -19.10 -12.44 -16.37
N SER A 618 -18.44 -11.44 -16.96
CA SER A 618 -19.07 -10.50 -17.88
C SER A 618 -19.51 -11.19 -19.17
N LYS A 619 -18.59 -11.92 -19.82
CA LYS A 619 -18.83 -12.68 -21.05
C LYS A 619 -19.94 -13.73 -20.85
N VAL A 620 -19.94 -14.43 -19.72
CA VAL A 620 -20.96 -15.44 -19.36
C VAL A 620 -22.34 -14.80 -19.15
N ALA A 621 -22.41 -13.68 -18.43
CA ALA A 621 -23.67 -12.96 -18.23
C ALA A 621 -24.28 -12.47 -19.56
N MET A 622 -23.43 -11.96 -20.46
CA MET A 622 -23.86 -11.56 -21.80
C MET A 622 -24.35 -12.76 -22.64
N ALA A 623 -23.61 -13.86 -22.61
CA ALA A 623 -23.89 -15.04 -23.43
C ALA A 623 -25.12 -15.82 -22.93
N LEU A 624 -25.26 -16.06 -21.63
CA LEU A 624 -26.36 -16.85 -21.07
C LEU A 624 -27.60 -16.03 -20.72
N ALA A 625 -27.44 -14.89 -20.04
CA ALA A 625 -28.57 -14.09 -19.56
C ALA A 625 -28.94 -12.93 -20.49
N GLY A 626 -28.07 -12.57 -21.43
CA GLY A 626 -28.36 -11.52 -22.40
C GLY A 626 -28.12 -10.11 -21.94
N PHE A 627 -27.31 -9.99 -20.91
CA PHE A 627 -26.89 -8.69 -20.42
C PHE A 627 -26.16 -7.93 -21.53
N SER A 628 -26.42 -6.63 -21.60
CA SER A 628 -25.55 -5.68 -22.27
C SER A 628 -24.19 -5.62 -21.58
N ALA A 629 -23.18 -5.05 -22.25
CA ALA A 629 -21.87 -4.83 -21.64
C ALA A 629 -21.94 -3.97 -20.36
N ALA A 630 -22.91 -3.06 -20.28
CA ALA A 630 -23.13 -2.19 -19.12
C ALA A 630 -23.71 -2.96 -17.93
N GLU A 631 -24.73 -3.79 -18.16
CA GLU A 631 -25.32 -4.65 -17.11
C GLU A 631 -24.31 -5.67 -16.58
N ALA A 632 -23.50 -6.25 -17.48
CA ALA A 632 -22.41 -7.15 -17.12
C ALA A 632 -21.34 -6.48 -16.24
N ASP A 633 -20.90 -5.26 -16.58
CA ASP A 633 -19.99 -4.48 -15.73
C ASP A 633 -20.65 -4.11 -14.38
N GLY A 634 -21.95 -3.83 -14.38
CA GLY A 634 -22.74 -3.62 -13.16
C GLY A 634 -22.70 -4.81 -12.21
N LEU A 635 -22.99 -6.02 -12.71
CA LEU A 635 -22.89 -7.27 -11.94
C LEU A 635 -21.48 -7.45 -11.35
N ARG A 636 -20.44 -7.26 -12.16
CA ARG A 636 -19.04 -7.33 -11.71
C ARG A 636 -18.72 -6.34 -10.59
N LYS A 637 -19.21 -5.09 -10.67
CA LYS A 637 -19.02 -4.08 -9.63
C LYS A 637 -19.69 -4.48 -8.31
N ILE A 638 -20.90 -5.03 -8.38
CA ILE A 638 -21.62 -5.54 -7.21
C ILE A 638 -20.79 -6.63 -6.52
N LEU A 639 -20.26 -7.59 -7.28
CA LEU A 639 -19.40 -8.67 -6.76
C LEU A 639 -18.08 -8.15 -6.16
N SER A 640 -17.51 -7.09 -6.75
CA SER A 640 -16.23 -6.54 -6.32
C SER A 640 -16.31 -5.77 -4.99
N LYS A 641 -17.42 -5.07 -4.73
CA LYS A 641 -17.60 -4.23 -3.53
C LYS A 641 -17.92 -4.99 -2.23
N LYS A 642 -17.79 -6.33 -2.20
CA LYS A 642 -18.28 -7.21 -1.11
C LYS A 642 -19.72 -6.84 -0.68
N ALA A 643 -20.55 -6.42 -1.64
CA ALA A 643 -21.91 -6.01 -1.36
C ALA A 643 -22.72 -7.25 -0.99
N HIS A 644 -22.95 -7.45 0.30
CA HIS A 644 -23.90 -8.43 0.81
C HIS A 644 -25.29 -7.79 0.88
N GLY A 645 -26.34 -8.55 0.54
CA GLY A 645 -27.74 -8.11 0.68
C GLY A 645 -28.47 -7.89 -0.65
N ALA A 646 -29.44 -6.97 -0.65
CA ALA A 646 -30.50 -6.88 -1.65
C ALA A 646 -30.03 -6.69 -3.11
N LYS A 647 -28.91 -5.98 -3.35
CA LYS A 647 -28.39 -5.73 -4.71
C LYS A 647 -27.85 -6.99 -5.39
N LEU A 648 -27.21 -7.89 -4.63
CA LEU A 648 -26.70 -9.15 -5.17
C LEU A 648 -27.85 -10.11 -5.49
N GLU A 649 -28.86 -10.16 -4.62
CA GLU A 649 -30.08 -10.94 -4.86
C GLU A 649 -30.87 -10.41 -6.08
N ASP A 650 -30.90 -9.09 -6.28
CA ASP A 650 -31.52 -8.52 -7.46
C ASP A 650 -30.78 -8.89 -8.75
N ALA A 651 -29.45 -8.79 -8.74
CA ALA A 651 -28.63 -9.22 -9.86
C ALA A 651 -28.77 -10.72 -10.15
N ARG A 652 -28.95 -11.56 -9.12
CA ARG A 652 -29.24 -12.99 -9.26
C ARG A 652 -30.57 -13.23 -9.97
N ARG A 653 -31.62 -12.51 -9.56
CA ARG A 653 -32.94 -12.62 -10.21
C ARG A 653 -32.87 -12.23 -11.68
N GLN A 654 -32.29 -11.06 -11.98
CA GLN A 654 -32.13 -10.60 -13.37
C GLN A 654 -31.35 -11.60 -14.23
N PHE A 655 -30.29 -12.20 -13.69
CA PHE A 655 -29.52 -13.23 -14.39
C PHE A 655 -30.36 -14.49 -14.66
N ALA A 656 -31.08 -14.98 -13.64
CA ALA A 656 -31.94 -16.16 -13.76
C ALA A 656 -33.08 -15.94 -14.75
N ASP A 657 -33.75 -14.79 -14.70
CA ASP A 657 -34.84 -14.42 -15.61
C ASP A 657 -34.33 -14.34 -17.07
N GLY A 658 -33.16 -13.73 -17.29
CA GLY A 658 -32.51 -13.68 -18.60
C GLY A 658 -32.13 -15.05 -19.14
N CYS A 659 -31.65 -15.95 -18.28
CA CYS A 659 -31.33 -17.33 -18.64
C CYS A 659 -32.59 -18.14 -18.97
N ALA A 660 -33.66 -17.98 -18.20
CA ALA A 660 -34.95 -18.63 -18.45
C ALA A 660 -35.56 -18.18 -19.78
N ALA A 661 -35.48 -16.88 -20.10
CA ALA A 661 -35.93 -16.33 -21.38
C ALA A 661 -35.17 -16.91 -22.60
N ARG A 662 -33.97 -17.45 -22.37
CA ARG A 662 -33.11 -18.09 -23.39
C ARG A 662 -33.12 -19.62 -23.34
N GLY A 663 -33.98 -20.21 -22.52
CA GLY A 663 -34.16 -21.66 -22.44
C GLY A 663 -33.04 -22.42 -21.73
N VAL A 664 -32.27 -21.76 -20.86
CA VAL A 664 -31.23 -22.42 -20.06
C VAL A 664 -31.89 -23.18 -18.89
N ALA A 665 -31.48 -24.43 -18.67
CA ALA A 665 -32.01 -25.26 -17.59
C ALA A 665 -31.71 -24.67 -16.20
N PRO A 666 -32.66 -24.72 -15.23
CA PRO A 666 -32.46 -24.17 -13.88
C PRO A 666 -31.22 -24.71 -13.16
N GLU A 667 -30.90 -25.99 -13.34
CA GLU A 667 -29.73 -26.63 -12.73
C GLU A 667 -28.41 -26.02 -13.24
N THR A 668 -28.35 -25.70 -14.54
CA THR A 668 -27.22 -25.00 -15.16
C THR A 668 -27.11 -23.57 -14.63
N VAL A 669 -28.24 -22.86 -14.47
CA VAL A 669 -28.26 -21.50 -13.92
C VAL A 669 -27.67 -21.47 -12.51
N GLU A 670 -28.08 -22.40 -11.65
CA GLU A 670 -27.57 -22.51 -10.29
C GLU A 670 -26.07 -22.84 -10.24
N ALA A 671 -25.60 -23.79 -11.04
CA ALA A 671 -24.19 -24.16 -11.10
C ALA A 671 -23.31 -22.99 -11.62
N VAL A 672 -23.78 -22.25 -12.62
CA VAL A 672 -23.09 -21.06 -13.14
C VAL A 672 -23.09 -19.94 -12.10
N TRP A 673 -24.22 -19.72 -11.42
CA TRP A 673 -24.30 -18.70 -10.36
C TRP A 673 -23.41 -19.03 -9.17
N GLU A 674 -23.25 -20.30 -8.81
CA GLU A 674 -22.30 -20.73 -7.78
C GLU A 674 -20.86 -20.35 -8.15
N MET A 675 -20.47 -20.53 -9.42
CA MET A 675 -19.17 -20.06 -9.90
C MET A 675 -19.06 -18.54 -9.85
N ILE A 676 -20.07 -17.78 -10.30
CA ILE A 676 -20.09 -16.30 -10.21
C ILE A 676 -19.98 -15.83 -8.76
N GLY A 677 -20.71 -16.47 -7.84
CA GLY A 677 -20.68 -16.16 -6.40
C GLY A 677 -19.30 -16.36 -5.78
N SER A 678 -18.49 -17.29 -6.30
CA SER A 678 -17.10 -17.47 -5.87
C SER A 678 -16.20 -16.27 -6.21
N PHE A 679 -16.61 -15.34 -7.08
CA PHE A 679 -15.83 -14.15 -7.40
C PHE A 679 -16.03 -12.99 -6.42
N ALA A 680 -16.98 -13.10 -5.47
CA ALA A 680 -17.26 -12.06 -4.49
C ALA A 680 -16.02 -11.73 -3.63
N GLY A 681 -15.54 -10.48 -3.74
CA GLY A 681 -14.39 -9.99 -2.96
C GLY A 681 -12.99 -10.48 -3.37
N TYR A 682 -12.86 -11.34 -4.39
CA TYR A 682 -11.57 -11.94 -4.79
C TYR A 682 -11.36 -12.08 -6.31
N SER A 683 -12.19 -11.41 -7.11
CA SER A 683 -12.12 -11.42 -8.57
C SER A 683 -10.85 -10.77 -9.15
N PHE A 684 -10.39 -11.23 -10.31
CA PHE A 684 -9.17 -10.72 -10.95
C PHE A 684 -9.37 -10.28 -12.41
N CYS A 685 -8.61 -9.29 -12.87
CA CYS A 685 -8.73 -8.70 -14.20
C CYS A 685 -7.69 -9.34 -15.15
N LYS A 686 -8.15 -10.01 -16.22
CA LYS A 686 -7.26 -10.70 -17.18
C LYS A 686 -6.23 -9.75 -17.83
N PRO A 687 -6.60 -8.57 -18.35
CA PRO A 687 -5.64 -7.61 -18.90
C PRO A 687 -4.54 -7.18 -17.92
N HIS A 688 -4.91 -6.94 -16.65
CA HIS A 688 -3.94 -6.62 -15.61
C HIS A 688 -2.95 -7.79 -15.38
N SER A 689 -3.49 -9.01 -15.33
CA SER A 689 -2.69 -10.23 -15.18
C SER A 689 -1.69 -10.40 -16.33
N ALA A 690 -2.14 -10.16 -17.57
CA ALA A 690 -1.32 -10.28 -18.77
C ALA A 690 -0.18 -9.25 -18.80
N SER A 691 -0.44 -7.99 -18.44
CA SER A 691 0.61 -6.96 -18.32
C SER A 691 1.72 -7.38 -17.34
N TYR A 692 1.36 -7.85 -16.14
CA TYR A 692 2.35 -8.25 -15.15
C TYR A 692 3.04 -9.56 -15.48
N ALA A 693 2.36 -10.51 -16.11
CA ALA A 693 2.99 -11.74 -16.60
C ALA A 693 4.14 -11.44 -17.57
N LEU A 694 4.01 -10.43 -18.45
CA LEU A 694 5.09 -10.03 -19.35
C LEU A 694 6.34 -9.54 -18.57
N VAL A 695 6.13 -8.74 -17.53
CA VAL A 695 7.20 -8.29 -16.61
C VAL A 695 7.85 -9.48 -15.88
N SER A 696 7.04 -10.47 -15.48
CA SER A 696 7.55 -11.73 -14.91
C SER A 696 8.44 -12.48 -15.88
N TYR A 697 8.07 -12.60 -17.16
CA TYR A 697 8.92 -13.27 -18.15
C TYR A 697 10.23 -12.52 -18.43
N GLN A 698 10.20 -11.19 -18.46
CA GLN A 698 11.44 -10.40 -18.57
C GLN A 698 12.39 -10.70 -17.41
N SER A 699 11.85 -10.76 -16.17
CA SER A 699 12.60 -11.12 -14.97
C SER A 699 13.09 -12.56 -14.98
N ALA A 700 12.23 -13.52 -15.37
CA ALA A 700 12.57 -14.94 -15.45
C ALA A 700 13.65 -15.22 -16.50
N TRP A 701 13.61 -14.52 -17.63
CA TRP A 701 14.62 -14.62 -18.66
C TRP A 701 15.98 -14.12 -18.15
N LEU A 702 16.00 -12.97 -17.46
CA LEU A 702 17.21 -12.48 -16.81
C LEU A 702 17.73 -13.45 -15.75
N LYS A 703 16.85 -14.05 -14.94
CA LYS A 703 17.25 -15.10 -13.98
C LYS A 703 17.86 -16.32 -14.66
N THR A 704 17.33 -16.71 -15.81
CA THR A 704 17.76 -17.91 -16.55
C THR A 704 19.12 -17.71 -17.21
N HIS A 705 19.31 -16.57 -17.88
CA HIS A 705 20.46 -16.32 -18.75
C HIS A 705 21.57 -15.49 -18.10
N TYR A 706 21.22 -14.65 -17.11
CA TYR A 706 22.12 -13.74 -16.38
C TYR A 706 21.83 -13.76 -14.87
N PRO A 707 21.96 -14.94 -14.22
CA PRO A 707 21.52 -15.16 -12.85
C PRO A 707 22.20 -14.24 -11.83
N ALA A 708 23.50 -13.95 -12.00
CA ALA A 708 24.27 -13.12 -11.09
C ALA A 708 23.82 -11.65 -11.13
N GLU A 709 23.72 -11.09 -12.33
CA GLU A 709 23.22 -9.73 -12.57
C GLU A 709 21.79 -9.57 -12.04
N PHE A 710 20.93 -10.55 -12.34
CA PHE A 710 19.54 -10.54 -11.90
C PHE A 710 19.39 -10.52 -10.38
N ILE A 711 19.98 -11.49 -9.66
CA ILE A 711 19.79 -11.57 -8.21
C ILE A 711 20.45 -10.39 -7.48
N ALA A 712 21.56 -9.86 -8.01
CA ALA A 712 22.16 -8.64 -7.49
C ALA A 712 21.24 -7.42 -7.66
N ALA A 713 20.56 -7.31 -8.80
CA ALA A 713 19.59 -6.25 -9.05
C ALA A 713 18.35 -6.40 -8.15
N VAL A 714 17.84 -7.63 -7.94
CA VAL A 714 16.76 -7.94 -6.99
C VAL A 714 17.12 -7.45 -5.60
N ILE A 715 18.29 -7.82 -5.07
CA ILE A 715 18.70 -7.42 -3.73
C ILE A 715 18.90 -5.90 -3.64
N SER A 716 19.56 -5.28 -4.62
CA SER A 716 19.84 -3.83 -4.64
C SER A 716 18.58 -2.98 -4.60
N ASN A 717 17.56 -3.39 -5.35
CA ASN A 717 16.28 -2.70 -5.40
C ASN A 717 15.35 -3.08 -4.25
N GLN A 718 15.78 -3.98 -3.36
CA GLN A 718 14.92 -4.68 -2.38
C GLN A 718 13.64 -5.18 -3.07
N GLY A 719 13.84 -5.73 -4.27
CA GLY A 719 12.79 -6.31 -5.09
C GLY A 719 12.32 -7.63 -4.52
N GLY A 720 11.02 -7.88 -4.66
CA GLY A 720 10.39 -9.16 -4.42
C GLY A 720 9.92 -9.46 -2.98
N TYR A 721 9.56 -10.72 -2.74
CA TYR A 721 8.79 -11.23 -1.61
C TYR A 721 9.62 -11.59 -0.36
N TYR A 722 10.88 -12.01 -0.56
CA TYR A 722 11.68 -12.61 0.50
C TYR A 722 12.68 -11.64 1.14
N SER A 723 13.21 -12.01 2.31
CA SER A 723 14.29 -11.26 2.95
C SER A 723 15.58 -11.33 2.11
N THR A 724 16.48 -10.36 2.29
CA THR A 724 17.80 -10.37 1.63
C THR A 724 18.56 -11.67 1.86
N PHE A 725 18.49 -12.23 3.08
CA PHE A 725 19.16 -13.49 3.40
C PHE A 725 18.61 -14.65 2.54
N ALA A 726 17.30 -14.73 2.33
CA ALA A 726 16.69 -15.77 1.52
C ALA A 726 17.12 -15.68 0.05
N TYR A 727 17.31 -14.47 -0.50
CA TYR A 727 17.89 -14.30 -1.85
C TYR A 727 19.37 -14.65 -1.92
N VAL A 728 20.13 -14.37 -0.87
CA VAL A 728 21.52 -14.83 -0.76
C VAL A 728 21.58 -16.36 -0.70
N SER A 729 20.64 -17.00 0.00
CA SER A 729 20.50 -18.45 0.03
C SER A 729 20.12 -19.02 -1.35
N GLU A 730 19.20 -18.34 -2.05
CA GLU A 730 18.84 -18.68 -3.43
C GLU A 730 20.02 -18.56 -4.39
N ALA A 731 20.82 -17.48 -4.29
CA ALA A 731 22.02 -17.33 -5.09
C ALA A 731 22.98 -18.52 -4.92
N ARG A 732 23.14 -19.03 -3.70
CA ARG A 732 23.97 -20.22 -3.43
C ARG A 732 23.38 -21.48 -4.06
N ARG A 733 22.05 -21.68 -4.03
CA ARG A 733 21.37 -22.80 -4.70
C ARG A 733 21.46 -22.72 -6.23
N MET A 734 21.52 -21.51 -6.78
CA MET A 734 21.78 -21.27 -8.20
C MET A 734 23.25 -21.52 -8.58
N GLY A 735 24.13 -21.87 -7.62
CA GLY A 735 25.55 -22.12 -7.85
C GLY A 735 26.43 -20.88 -7.83
N LEU A 736 25.91 -19.72 -7.41
CA LEU A 736 26.65 -18.46 -7.40
C LEU A 736 27.51 -18.32 -6.14
N ARG A 737 28.69 -17.72 -6.32
CA ARG A 737 29.63 -17.39 -5.25
C ARG A 737 29.30 -16.02 -4.66
N VAL A 738 28.86 -16.01 -3.41
CA VAL A 738 28.53 -14.79 -2.68
C VAL A 738 29.78 -14.21 -2.02
N LEU A 739 30.12 -12.96 -2.37
CA LEU A 739 31.31 -12.27 -1.88
C LEU A 739 30.95 -11.14 -0.91
N PRO A 740 31.68 -10.97 0.20
CA PRO A 740 31.46 -9.90 1.15
C PRO A 740 31.73 -8.51 0.53
N PRO A 741 31.30 -7.42 1.19
CA PRO A 741 31.65 -6.08 0.74
C PRO A 741 33.17 -5.90 0.70
N HIS A 742 33.65 -5.02 -0.18
CA HIS A 742 35.07 -4.78 -0.38
C HIS A 742 35.31 -3.35 -0.89
N VAL A 743 36.15 -2.57 -0.22
CA VAL A 743 36.32 -1.13 -0.55
C VAL A 743 36.75 -0.87 -2.00
N ASN A 744 37.59 -1.74 -2.58
CA ASN A 744 38.06 -1.59 -3.96
C ASN A 744 37.14 -2.20 -5.03
N ALA A 745 36.15 -3.03 -4.66
CA ALA A 745 35.38 -3.81 -5.64
C ALA A 745 33.87 -3.66 -5.52
N SER A 746 33.33 -3.34 -4.34
CA SER A 746 31.89 -3.14 -4.15
C SER A 746 31.41 -1.85 -4.82
N ARG A 747 30.21 -1.91 -5.38
CA ARG A 747 29.45 -0.72 -5.80
C ARG A 747 28.55 -0.26 -4.63
N ARG A 748 27.71 0.77 -4.88
CA ARG A 748 26.70 1.22 -3.93
C ARG A 748 25.73 0.09 -3.59
N GLY A 749 25.02 -0.40 -4.61
CA GLY A 749 24.23 -1.63 -4.55
C GLY A 749 25.07 -2.89 -4.73
N TRP A 750 24.41 -4.03 -4.67
CA TRP A 750 24.99 -5.32 -5.03
C TRP A 750 25.34 -5.36 -6.51
N SER A 751 26.36 -6.14 -6.86
CA SER A 751 26.80 -6.31 -8.24
C SER A 751 27.02 -7.79 -8.55
N GLY A 752 26.52 -8.24 -9.69
CA GLY A 752 26.72 -9.60 -10.19
C GLY A 752 27.49 -9.58 -11.50
N ALA A 753 28.34 -10.59 -11.70
CA ALA A 753 29.01 -10.88 -12.96
C ALA A 753 29.44 -12.35 -12.95
N ASP A 754 29.27 -13.03 -14.08
CA ASP A 754 29.62 -14.44 -14.27
C ASP A 754 29.01 -15.35 -13.17
N ASP A 755 29.86 -16.01 -12.38
CA ASP A 755 29.47 -16.90 -11.28
C ASP A 755 29.50 -16.20 -9.90
N THR A 756 29.64 -14.87 -9.86
CA THR A 756 29.85 -14.12 -8.61
C THR A 756 28.79 -13.05 -8.34
N VAL A 757 28.40 -12.93 -7.07
CA VAL A 757 27.53 -11.87 -6.57
C VAL A 757 28.20 -11.21 -5.38
N ARG A 758 28.46 -9.91 -5.47
CA ARG A 758 29.16 -9.14 -4.45
C ARG A 758 28.22 -8.20 -3.71
N ALA A 759 28.31 -8.23 -2.38
CA ALA A 759 27.60 -7.28 -1.53
C ALA A 759 28.06 -5.83 -1.76
N GLY A 760 27.09 -4.95 -1.95
CA GLY A 760 27.30 -3.50 -2.02
C GLY A 760 27.48 -2.85 -0.65
N PHE A 761 27.84 -1.58 -0.64
CA PHE A 761 27.96 -0.81 0.61
C PHE A 761 26.61 -0.62 1.32
N LEU A 762 25.49 -0.56 0.58
CA LEU A 762 24.15 -0.44 1.16
C LEU A 762 23.73 -1.65 2.01
N GLN A 763 24.46 -2.78 1.93
CA GLN A 763 24.23 -3.93 2.82
C GLN A 763 24.72 -3.67 4.26
N ILE A 764 25.65 -2.72 4.45
CA ILE A 764 26.28 -2.47 5.74
C ILE A 764 25.35 -1.58 6.57
N LYS A 765 24.73 -2.16 7.60
CA LYS A 765 23.80 -1.49 8.51
C LYS A 765 24.48 -0.32 9.22
N GLY A 766 23.84 0.84 9.15
CA GLY A 766 24.28 2.06 9.81
C GLY A 766 25.38 2.83 9.08
N LEU A 767 25.89 2.32 7.95
CA LEU A 767 26.85 3.06 7.12
C LEU A 767 26.14 4.23 6.44
N LYS A 768 26.68 5.45 6.60
CA LYS A 768 26.07 6.65 6.03
C LYS A 768 26.34 6.79 4.53
N ASP A 769 25.37 7.33 3.79
CA ASP A 769 25.50 7.59 2.35
C ASP A 769 26.73 8.45 2.02
N GLY A 770 27.01 9.49 2.81
CA GLY A 770 28.19 10.34 2.60
C GLY A 770 29.52 9.57 2.65
N ALA A 771 29.62 8.53 3.49
CA ALA A 771 30.81 7.66 3.53
C ALA A 771 30.91 6.79 2.27
N VAL A 772 29.78 6.30 1.76
CA VAL A 772 29.73 5.51 0.52
C VAL A 772 30.19 6.36 -0.67
N GLU A 773 29.65 7.58 -0.81
CA GLU A 773 30.05 8.51 -1.88
C GLU A 773 31.53 8.83 -1.81
N ALA A 774 32.05 9.16 -0.62
CA ALA A 774 33.46 9.48 -0.46
C ALA A 774 34.40 8.33 -0.87
N VAL A 775 34.04 7.08 -0.56
CA VAL A 775 34.79 5.90 -0.99
C VAL A 775 34.75 5.74 -2.51
N LEU A 776 33.56 5.85 -3.12
CA LEU A 776 33.38 5.66 -4.55
C LEU A 776 34.06 6.75 -5.37
N GLU A 777 33.94 8.02 -4.95
CA GLU A 777 34.56 9.16 -5.60
C GLU A 777 36.10 9.08 -5.52
N ALA A 778 36.65 8.87 -4.31
CA ALA A 778 38.09 8.74 -4.14
C ALA A 778 38.67 7.56 -4.92
N ARG A 779 37.94 6.44 -5.04
CA ARG A 779 38.33 5.30 -5.85
C ARG A 779 38.27 5.60 -7.35
N GLY A 780 37.23 6.29 -7.80
CA GLY A 780 37.06 6.67 -9.20
C GLY A 780 38.12 7.65 -9.69
N LYS A 781 38.52 8.60 -8.82
CA LYS A 781 39.52 9.63 -9.15
C LYS A 781 40.96 9.12 -9.07
N ASP A 782 41.31 8.44 -7.98
CA ASP A 782 42.72 8.14 -7.65
C ASP A 782 43.05 6.63 -7.71
N GLY A 783 42.13 5.79 -8.22
CA GLY A 783 42.33 4.34 -8.39
C GLY A 783 42.09 3.50 -7.12
N VAL A 784 42.59 2.26 -7.08
CA VAL A 784 42.38 1.37 -5.92
C VAL A 784 43.13 1.84 -4.66
N PHE A 785 42.54 1.62 -3.49
CA PHE A 785 43.18 1.84 -2.19
C PHE A 785 44.20 0.73 -1.90
N ARG A 786 45.36 1.11 -1.37
CA ARG A 786 46.46 0.17 -1.07
C ARG A 786 46.60 -0.20 0.40
N SER A 787 46.05 0.63 1.30
CA SER A 787 46.09 0.41 2.74
C SER A 787 44.99 1.19 3.46
N LEU A 788 44.77 0.91 4.75
CA LEU A 788 43.88 1.71 5.61
C LEU A 788 44.27 3.19 5.63
N ASP A 789 45.56 3.51 5.72
CA ASP A 789 46.03 4.90 5.79
C ASP A 789 45.82 5.63 4.46
N ASP A 790 45.94 4.91 3.34
CA ASP A 790 45.62 5.44 2.02
C ASP A 790 44.14 5.79 1.88
N LEU A 791 43.26 4.90 2.33
CA LEU A 791 41.82 5.14 2.37
C LEU A 791 41.48 6.35 3.24
N ARG A 792 42.04 6.44 4.47
CA ARG A 792 41.77 7.56 5.40
C ARG A 792 42.17 8.89 4.80
N ARG A 793 43.34 8.95 4.17
CA ARG A 793 43.87 10.18 3.56
C ARG A 793 43.01 10.65 2.38
N ARG A 794 42.57 9.72 1.53
CA ARG A 794 41.86 10.01 0.27
C ARG A 794 40.36 10.23 0.47
N ALA A 795 39.68 9.36 1.22
CA ALA A 795 38.22 9.38 1.37
C ALA A 795 37.73 10.13 2.63
N ARG A 796 38.61 10.42 3.61
CA ARG A 796 38.29 11.20 4.83
C ARG A 796 36.97 10.77 5.52
N ILE A 797 36.77 9.47 5.65
CA ILE A 797 35.56 8.87 6.21
C ILE A 797 35.50 9.09 7.74
N ASP A 798 34.30 9.29 8.28
CA ASP A 798 34.06 9.37 9.71
C ASP A 798 34.56 8.09 10.44
N PRO A 799 35.21 8.20 11.60
CA PRO A 799 35.69 7.03 12.36
C PRO A 799 34.60 6.01 12.72
N ALA A 800 33.34 6.41 12.87
CA ALA A 800 32.22 5.48 13.09
C ALA A 800 31.95 4.64 11.84
N ASP A 801 31.87 5.27 10.67
CA ASP A 801 31.66 4.60 9.38
C ASP A 801 32.86 3.69 9.02
N LEU A 802 34.08 4.14 9.29
CA LEU A 802 35.29 3.33 9.10
C LEU A 802 35.29 2.07 9.96
N ARG A 803 34.81 2.15 11.20
CA ARG A 803 34.65 0.98 12.09
C ARG A 803 33.63 -0.02 11.54
N LEU A 804 32.54 0.46 10.94
CA LEU A 804 31.56 -0.41 10.28
C LEU A 804 32.16 -1.13 9.08
N LEU A 805 32.91 -0.43 8.22
CA LEU A 805 33.59 -1.03 7.07
C LEU A 805 34.59 -2.12 7.50
N ILE A 806 35.34 -1.90 8.59
CA ILE A 806 36.26 -2.91 9.14
C ILE A 806 35.49 -4.12 9.67
N ARG A 807 34.45 -3.91 10.50
CA ARG A 807 33.65 -5.00 11.08
C ARG A 807 32.92 -5.82 10.01
N ALA A 808 32.48 -5.18 8.93
CA ALA A 808 31.86 -5.82 7.78
C ALA A 808 32.84 -6.64 6.91
N GLY A 809 34.16 -6.51 7.15
CA GLY A 809 35.19 -7.19 6.36
C GLY A 809 35.60 -6.48 5.08
N ALA A 810 35.12 -5.25 4.84
CA ALA A 810 35.37 -4.55 3.59
C ALA A 810 36.84 -4.14 3.37
N LEU A 811 37.65 -4.18 4.44
CA LEU A 811 39.07 -3.82 4.43
C LEU A 811 40.01 -5.02 4.66
N ASP A 812 39.49 -6.25 4.67
CA ASP A 812 40.32 -7.43 5.03
C ASP A 812 41.54 -7.60 4.11
N SER A 813 41.41 -7.28 2.81
CA SER A 813 42.51 -7.31 1.85
C SER A 813 43.54 -6.18 2.02
N LEU A 814 43.14 -5.08 2.67
CA LEU A 814 43.98 -3.92 2.97
C LEU A 814 44.60 -3.98 4.36
N SER A 815 44.42 -5.10 5.05
CA SER A 815 44.88 -5.30 6.43
C SER A 815 46.39 -5.30 6.57
N GLY A 816 47.13 -5.63 5.50
CA GLY A 816 48.59 -5.80 5.57
C GLY A 816 49.02 -6.87 6.58
N GLY A 817 48.18 -7.89 6.80
CA GLY A 817 48.40 -8.96 7.79
C GLY A 817 47.89 -8.64 9.20
N LEU A 818 47.27 -7.47 9.41
CA LEU A 818 46.66 -7.11 10.70
C LEU A 818 45.29 -7.78 10.90
N SER A 819 44.95 -8.07 12.15
CA SER A 819 43.59 -8.51 12.50
C SER A 819 42.60 -7.36 12.42
N ARG A 820 41.29 -7.65 12.27
CA ARG A 820 40.25 -6.61 12.36
C ARG A 820 40.30 -5.84 13.68
N ALA A 821 40.65 -6.51 14.79
CA ALA A 821 40.86 -5.85 16.09
C ALA A 821 41.98 -4.80 16.02
N ALA A 822 43.11 -5.13 15.38
CA ALA A 822 44.21 -4.19 15.17
C ALA A 822 43.84 -3.05 14.20
N LEU A 823 43.03 -3.33 13.18
CA LEU A 823 42.49 -2.29 12.29
C LEU A 823 41.53 -1.34 13.02
N LEU A 824 40.67 -1.84 13.90
CA LEU A 824 39.78 -1.01 14.71
C LEU A 824 40.57 -0.08 15.64
N TRP A 825 41.68 -0.57 16.20
CA TRP A 825 42.58 0.25 17.00
C TRP A 825 43.24 1.36 16.18
N ARG A 826 43.71 1.02 14.96
CA ARG A 826 44.27 2.00 14.01
C ARG A 826 43.26 3.02 13.50
N ALA A 827 41.99 2.64 13.42
CA ALA A 827 40.90 3.51 13.00
C ALA A 827 40.47 4.53 14.07
N ALA A 828 40.95 4.38 15.32
CA ALA A 828 40.71 5.38 16.35
C ALA A 828 41.33 6.74 15.94
N PRO A 829 40.67 7.87 16.27
CA PRO A 829 41.26 9.18 16.06
C PRO A 829 42.58 9.27 16.84
N PRO A 830 43.64 9.87 16.27
CA PRO A 830 44.84 10.15 17.04
C PRO A 830 44.46 11.06 18.22
N PRO A 831 45.17 10.97 19.37
CA PRO A 831 44.98 11.94 20.43
C PRO A 831 45.18 13.36 19.89
N PRO A 832 44.45 14.38 20.42
CA PRO A 832 44.65 15.76 20.00
C PRO A 832 46.11 16.16 20.18
N PRO A 833 46.68 17.00 19.29
CA PRO A 833 48.07 17.40 19.40
C PRO A 833 48.28 18.12 20.74
N SER A 834 48.98 17.49 21.66
CA SER A 834 49.57 18.18 22.80
C SER A 834 50.71 19.05 22.25
N GLY A 835 50.69 20.36 22.50
CA GLY A 835 51.79 21.25 22.08
C GLY A 835 53.15 20.63 22.43
N ASP A 836 53.99 20.45 21.41
CA ASP A 836 55.19 19.62 21.46
C ASP A 836 56.21 20.13 22.49
N LEU A 837 56.24 19.50 23.66
CA LEU A 837 57.32 19.58 24.65
C LEU A 837 58.22 18.34 24.64
N PHE A 838 57.81 17.25 23.98
CA PHE A 838 58.55 16.00 23.88
C PHE A 838 58.56 15.48 22.43
N PRO A 839 59.65 14.85 21.96
CA PRO A 839 59.66 14.21 20.64
C PRO A 839 58.59 13.11 20.57
N ASP A 840 57.88 13.01 19.45
CA ASP A 840 56.97 11.90 19.17
C ASP A 840 57.76 10.59 19.15
N THR A 841 57.80 9.88 20.28
CA THR A 841 58.42 8.58 20.43
C THR A 841 57.46 7.52 19.92
N GLY A 842 57.11 7.60 18.63
CA GLY A 842 56.14 6.76 17.90
C GLY A 842 55.73 5.50 18.67
N SER A 843 54.66 5.63 19.46
CA SER A 843 54.16 4.56 20.32
C SER A 843 53.81 3.36 19.45
N ALA A 844 54.44 2.21 19.74
CA ALA A 844 54.11 0.97 19.06
C ALA A 844 52.63 0.68 19.32
N LEU A 845 51.80 0.77 18.26
CA LEU A 845 50.38 0.47 18.35
C LEU A 845 50.21 -0.93 18.99
N PRO A 846 49.40 -1.07 20.05
CA PRO A 846 49.14 -2.36 20.65
C PRO A 846 48.59 -3.31 19.57
N ARG A 847 49.04 -4.56 19.61
CA ARG A 847 48.53 -5.64 18.77
C ARG A 847 47.48 -6.39 19.58
N PRO A 848 46.20 -5.97 19.58
CA PRO A 848 45.18 -6.69 20.30
C PRO A 848 45.08 -8.13 19.77
N PRO A 849 44.66 -9.09 20.61
CA PRO A 849 44.40 -10.45 20.15
C PRO A 849 43.40 -10.42 18.99
N SER A 850 43.61 -11.30 18.02
CA SER A 850 42.67 -11.48 16.92
C SER A 850 41.30 -11.89 17.45
N HIS A 851 40.24 -11.35 16.86
CA HIS A 851 38.89 -11.85 17.12
C HIS A 851 38.82 -13.36 16.82
N THR A 852 38.14 -14.08 17.69
CA THR A 852 37.74 -15.47 17.48
C THR A 852 36.77 -15.58 16.29
N GLU A 853 36.64 -16.78 15.72
CA GLU A 853 35.65 -17.01 14.65
C GLU A 853 34.23 -16.63 15.09
N ARG A 854 33.86 -16.93 16.34
CA ARG A 854 32.55 -16.57 16.90
C ARG A 854 32.31 -15.07 16.95
N GLU A 855 33.32 -14.28 17.34
CA GLU A 855 33.24 -12.83 17.36
C GLU A 855 33.15 -12.25 15.93
N MET A 856 33.87 -12.83 14.98
CA MET A 856 33.81 -12.43 13.57
C MET A 856 32.43 -12.67 12.96
N LEU A 857 31.83 -13.84 13.23
CA LEU A 857 30.46 -14.17 12.79
C LEU A 857 29.41 -13.26 13.47
N ALA A 858 29.60 -12.94 14.76
CA ALA A 858 28.71 -12.01 15.46
C ALA A 858 28.78 -10.59 14.86
N GLN A 859 29.99 -10.10 14.54
CA GLN A 859 30.18 -8.82 13.84
C GLN A 859 29.53 -8.83 12.46
N GLU A 860 29.58 -9.94 11.74
CA GLU A 860 28.93 -10.11 10.45
C GLU A 860 27.40 -9.97 10.56
N ILE A 861 26.78 -10.62 11.55
CA ILE A 861 25.33 -10.48 11.80
C ILE A 861 24.98 -9.06 12.25
N GLU A 862 25.78 -8.43 13.11
CA GLU A 862 25.56 -7.06 13.58
C GLU A 862 25.59 -6.07 12.41
N THR A 863 26.60 -6.20 11.53
CA THR A 863 26.85 -5.22 10.46
C THR A 863 26.12 -5.52 9.16
N LEU A 864 25.96 -6.79 8.77
CA LEU A 864 25.30 -7.16 7.51
C LEU A 864 23.87 -7.66 7.74
N GLY A 865 23.54 -8.07 8.97
CA GLY A 865 22.22 -8.60 9.34
C GLY A 865 22.07 -10.11 9.29
N PHE A 866 23.01 -10.81 8.66
CA PHE A 866 23.02 -12.27 8.51
C PHE A 866 24.44 -12.73 8.18
N LEU A 867 24.66 -14.04 8.15
CA LEU A 867 25.94 -14.65 7.76
C LEU A 867 26.09 -14.65 6.23
N MET A 868 26.98 -13.81 5.71
CA MET A 868 27.35 -13.76 4.30
C MET A 868 28.35 -14.86 3.96
N SER A 869 29.29 -15.11 4.87
CA SER A 869 30.41 -16.04 4.71
C SER A 869 30.00 -17.49 4.56
N ARG A 870 28.86 -17.91 5.12
CA ARG A 870 28.32 -19.28 5.05
C ARG A 870 26.83 -19.34 5.39
N HIS A 871 26.20 -20.49 5.16
CA HIS A 871 24.82 -20.73 5.56
C HIS A 871 24.74 -20.97 7.09
N PRO A 872 23.77 -20.39 7.84
CA PRO A 872 23.68 -20.54 9.29
C PRO A 872 23.64 -21.99 9.79
N LEU A 873 22.98 -22.90 9.05
CA LEU A 873 22.94 -24.33 9.40
C LEU A 873 24.33 -25.00 9.41
N SER A 874 25.34 -24.46 8.72
CA SER A 874 26.69 -25.02 8.77
C SER A 874 27.34 -24.86 10.15
N LEU A 875 26.83 -23.97 11.02
CA LEU A 875 27.29 -23.87 12.41
C LEU A 875 26.79 -25.03 13.28
N TYR A 876 25.85 -25.84 12.77
CA TYR A 876 25.14 -26.87 13.49
C TYR A 876 25.37 -28.28 12.97
N GLU A 877 26.35 -28.51 12.09
CA GLU A 877 26.59 -29.80 11.42
C GLU A 877 26.58 -31.01 12.37
N ARG A 878 27.24 -30.92 13.53
CA ARG A 878 27.25 -32.00 14.52
C ARG A 878 25.87 -32.28 15.12
N ALA A 879 25.11 -31.23 15.42
CA ALA A 879 23.76 -31.36 15.97
C ALA A 879 22.78 -31.89 14.91
N ILE A 880 22.93 -31.46 13.65
CA ILE A 880 22.16 -31.94 12.51
C ILE A 880 22.43 -33.43 12.28
N ALA A 881 23.71 -33.85 12.27
CA ALA A 881 24.08 -35.26 12.12
C ALA A 881 23.50 -36.15 13.22
N ALA A 882 23.38 -35.64 14.45
CA ALA A 882 22.77 -36.38 15.57
C ALA A 882 21.24 -36.56 15.44
N VAL A 883 20.57 -35.74 14.64
CA VAL A 883 19.12 -35.85 14.38
C VAL A 883 18.81 -36.85 13.26
N ASP A 884 19.77 -37.10 12.37
CA ASP A 884 19.61 -37.87 11.13
C ASP A 884 18.38 -37.42 10.31
N PRO A 885 18.38 -36.17 9.80
CA PRO A 885 17.22 -35.60 9.13
C PRO A 885 17.10 -36.07 7.67
N VAL A 886 15.86 -36.27 7.23
CA VAL A 886 15.53 -36.34 5.80
C VAL A 886 15.76 -34.97 5.19
N LYS A 887 16.47 -34.92 4.06
CA LYS A 887 16.74 -33.68 3.32
C LYS A 887 15.48 -33.12 2.68
N GLY A 888 15.40 -31.81 2.58
CA GLY A 888 14.32 -31.09 1.90
C GLY A 888 14.13 -31.57 0.45
N SER A 889 15.22 -31.84 -0.27
CA SER A 889 15.19 -32.37 -1.64
C SER A 889 14.53 -33.76 -1.75
N ASP A 890 14.53 -34.53 -0.67
CA ASP A 890 14.16 -35.95 -0.68
C ASP A 890 12.75 -36.17 -0.11
N LEU A 891 12.05 -35.11 0.31
CA LEU A 891 10.73 -35.22 0.95
C LEU A 891 9.73 -36.02 0.12
N ALA A 892 9.69 -35.81 -1.20
CA ALA A 892 8.77 -36.53 -2.08
C ALA A 892 8.94 -38.06 -2.02
N ALA A 893 10.16 -38.56 -1.77
CA ALA A 893 10.43 -40.00 -1.63
C ALA A 893 9.89 -40.60 -0.33
N HIS A 894 9.51 -39.76 0.64
CA HIS A 894 8.98 -40.14 1.94
C HIS A 894 7.48 -39.86 2.08
N ALA A 895 6.76 -39.75 0.98
CA ALA A 895 5.31 -39.55 0.95
C ALA A 895 4.55 -40.53 1.85
N GLY A 896 3.62 -40.01 2.65
CA GLY A 896 2.81 -40.76 3.61
C GLY A 896 3.58 -41.26 4.83
N ARG A 897 4.89 -40.98 4.95
CA ARG A 897 5.71 -41.38 6.09
C ARG A 897 5.90 -40.21 7.04
N ARG A 898 5.98 -40.55 8.33
CA ARG A 898 6.43 -39.63 9.37
C ARG A 898 7.95 -39.53 9.32
N ILE A 899 8.47 -38.31 9.26
CA ILE A 899 9.91 -38.03 9.16
C ILE A 899 10.34 -36.97 10.17
N ARG A 900 11.66 -36.84 10.33
CA ARG A 900 12.29 -35.68 10.95
C ARG A 900 13.12 -34.96 9.91
N THR A 901 13.06 -33.63 9.90
CA THR A 901 13.90 -32.78 9.06
C THR A 901 14.39 -31.57 9.85
N VAL A 902 15.34 -30.81 9.29
CA VAL A 902 15.90 -29.59 9.88
C VAL A 902 15.60 -28.42 8.96
N GLY A 903 15.10 -27.33 9.55
CA GLY A 903 14.71 -26.15 8.79
C GLY A 903 15.25 -24.85 9.37
N TRP A 904 15.68 -23.96 8.49
CA TRP A 904 15.84 -22.54 8.75
C TRP A 904 14.63 -21.78 8.23
N TRP A 905 14.06 -20.89 9.03
CA TRP A 905 12.85 -20.16 8.65
C TRP A 905 13.11 -19.20 7.48
N VAL A 906 12.41 -19.39 6.36
CA VAL A 906 12.49 -18.50 5.19
C VAL A 906 11.37 -17.45 5.23
N THR A 907 10.12 -17.90 5.29
CA THR A 907 8.92 -17.04 5.31
C THR A 907 7.73 -17.77 5.91
N GLY A 908 6.73 -17.04 6.37
CA GLY A 908 5.52 -17.62 6.95
C GLY A 908 4.29 -16.76 6.73
N LYS A 909 3.12 -17.38 6.71
CA LYS A 909 1.82 -16.73 6.56
C LYS A 909 0.80 -17.39 7.47
N VAL A 910 0.34 -16.63 8.47
CA VAL A 910 -0.79 -17.01 9.32
C VAL A 910 -2.09 -16.85 8.51
N VAL A 911 -2.96 -17.85 8.58
CA VAL A 911 -4.28 -17.88 7.96
C VAL A 911 -5.29 -18.48 8.94
N GLU A 912 -6.58 -18.35 8.64
CA GLU A 912 -7.65 -18.93 9.45
C GLU A 912 -8.33 -20.09 8.70
N THR A 913 -8.76 -21.11 9.44
CA THR A 913 -9.61 -22.18 8.91
C THR A 913 -11.03 -21.67 8.64
N LYS A 914 -11.89 -22.49 8.01
CA LYS A 914 -13.33 -22.17 7.87
C LYS A 914 -14.04 -21.99 9.23
N ALA A 915 -13.51 -22.58 10.29
CA ALA A 915 -14.01 -22.45 11.66
C ALA A 915 -13.45 -21.22 12.39
N GLY A 916 -12.60 -20.41 11.74
CA GLY A 916 -11.97 -19.22 12.33
C GLY A 916 -10.76 -19.53 13.21
N GLU A 917 -10.22 -20.75 13.16
CA GLU A 917 -9.06 -21.13 13.97
C GLU A 917 -7.76 -20.76 13.26
N PRO A 918 -6.77 -20.18 13.97
CA PRO A 918 -5.52 -19.77 13.34
C PRO A 918 -4.63 -20.97 13.04
N MET A 919 -4.05 -20.98 11.85
CA MET A 919 -3.03 -21.93 11.38
C MET A 919 -1.94 -21.17 10.62
N GLU A 920 -0.78 -21.79 10.36
CA GLU A 920 0.32 -21.10 9.67
C GLU A 920 0.96 -21.98 8.60
N PHE A 921 1.15 -21.40 7.40
CA PHE A 921 2.01 -21.97 6.37
C PHE A 921 3.41 -21.38 6.52
N VAL A 922 4.43 -22.24 6.62
CA VAL A 922 5.82 -21.80 6.78
C VAL A 922 6.71 -22.49 5.77
N SER A 923 7.51 -21.71 5.05
CA SER A 923 8.57 -22.23 4.19
C SER A 923 9.86 -22.30 5.00
N PHE A 924 10.46 -23.48 5.05
CA PHE A 924 11.78 -23.70 5.63
C PHE A 924 12.78 -24.01 4.53
N GLU A 925 14.06 -23.78 4.81
CA GLU A 925 15.15 -24.26 3.97
C GLU A 925 16.13 -25.10 4.78
N ASP A 926 16.64 -26.15 4.16
CA ASP A 926 17.90 -26.75 4.55
C ASP A 926 18.98 -26.39 3.52
N THR A 927 20.12 -27.09 3.54
CA THR A 927 21.19 -26.84 2.56
C THR A 927 20.92 -27.47 1.18
N SER A 928 19.85 -28.25 1.04
CA SER A 928 19.47 -28.96 -0.19
C SER A 928 18.32 -28.29 -0.95
N ALA A 929 17.28 -27.80 -0.25
CA ALA A 929 16.08 -27.24 -0.87
C ALA A 929 15.30 -26.32 0.08
N ILE A 930 14.41 -25.52 -0.50
CA ILE A 930 13.26 -24.94 0.22
C ILE A 930 12.14 -25.97 0.20
N TYR A 931 11.47 -26.14 1.33
CA TYR A 931 10.30 -26.99 1.45
C TYR A 931 9.21 -26.34 2.30
N GLU A 932 7.98 -26.78 2.06
CA GLU A 932 6.78 -26.13 2.56
C GLU A 932 6.18 -26.93 3.70
N THR A 933 5.71 -26.24 4.73
CA THR A 933 5.20 -26.86 5.94
C THR A 933 3.87 -26.25 6.38
N THR A 934 3.02 -27.09 6.96
CA THR A 934 1.71 -26.68 7.48
C THR A 934 1.64 -26.90 8.98
N PHE A 935 1.36 -25.83 9.73
CA PHE A 935 1.02 -25.86 11.15
C PHE A 935 -0.49 -25.72 11.29
N PHE A 936 -1.22 -26.83 11.32
CA PHE A 936 -2.66 -26.85 11.62
C PHE A 936 -2.96 -26.29 13.02
N PRO A 937 -4.23 -25.93 13.34
CA PRO A 937 -4.55 -25.19 14.56
C PRO A 937 -3.94 -25.72 15.86
N ASP A 938 -3.95 -27.03 16.07
CA ASP A 938 -3.33 -27.65 17.26
C ASP A 938 -1.81 -27.44 17.32
N ALA A 939 -1.12 -27.72 16.21
CA ALA A 939 0.32 -27.53 16.08
C ALA A 939 0.69 -26.04 16.19
N TYR A 940 -0.06 -25.16 15.53
CA TYR A 940 0.12 -23.72 15.63
C TYR A 940 -0.06 -23.25 17.07
N ALA A 941 -1.12 -23.67 17.75
CA ALA A 941 -1.38 -23.30 19.13
C ALA A 941 -0.31 -23.80 20.10
N ALA A 942 0.31 -24.96 19.81
CA ALA A 942 1.42 -25.50 20.59
C ALA A 942 2.72 -24.72 20.36
N PHE A 943 3.04 -24.35 19.12
CA PHE A 943 4.40 -23.94 18.74
C PHE A 943 4.56 -22.49 18.28
N CYS A 944 3.50 -21.74 17.98
CA CYS A 944 3.57 -20.36 17.45
C CYS A 944 4.49 -19.43 18.24
N ARG A 945 4.56 -19.57 19.57
CA ARG A 945 5.43 -18.75 20.45
C ARG A 945 6.92 -19.10 20.37
N ARG A 946 7.28 -20.23 19.74
CA ARG A 946 8.67 -20.69 19.57
C ARG A 946 9.26 -20.31 18.21
N LEU A 947 8.40 -19.99 17.26
CA LEU A 947 8.75 -19.67 15.89
C LEU A 947 9.56 -18.36 15.84
N THR A 948 10.71 -18.39 15.15
CA THR A 948 11.66 -17.28 15.11
C THR A 948 12.60 -17.39 13.90
N HIS A 949 13.08 -16.26 13.40
CA HIS A 949 13.97 -16.18 12.24
C HIS A 949 15.47 -16.36 12.56
N VAL A 950 15.82 -16.52 13.84
CA VAL A 950 17.23 -16.48 14.30
C VAL A 950 17.76 -17.83 14.78
N LYS A 951 16.94 -18.88 14.79
CA LYS A 951 17.30 -20.21 15.28
C LYS A 951 16.90 -21.30 14.28
N PRO A 952 17.67 -22.40 14.21
CA PRO A 952 17.28 -23.57 13.43
C PRO A 952 16.30 -24.47 14.19
N PHE A 953 15.45 -25.16 13.44
CA PHE A 953 14.40 -26.04 13.97
C PHE A 953 14.61 -27.49 13.59
N VAL A 954 14.20 -28.40 14.47
CA VAL A 954 13.87 -29.78 14.12
C VAL A 954 12.36 -29.86 13.97
N LEU A 955 11.93 -30.32 12.81
CA LEU A 955 10.52 -30.48 12.45
C LEU A 955 10.23 -31.97 12.33
N THR A 956 9.20 -32.44 13.03
CA THR A 956 8.70 -33.81 12.91
C THR A 956 7.28 -33.76 12.42
N GLY A 957 6.96 -34.59 11.42
CA GLY A 957 5.65 -34.57 10.81
C GLY A 957 5.50 -35.59 9.70
N THR A 958 4.34 -35.60 9.08
CA THR A 958 4.00 -36.51 7.99
C THR A 958 4.14 -35.80 6.65
N VAL A 959 4.80 -36.42 5.68
CA VAL A 959 4.91 -35.86 4.33
C VAL A 959 3.65 -36.17 3.53
N GLU A 960 3.02 -35.13 3.01
CA GLU A 960 1.87 -35.22 2.11
C GLU A 960 2.28 -34.85 0.69
N LEU A 961 1.72 -35.56 -0.30
CA LEU A 961 1.86 -35.21 -1.71
C LEU A 961 0.55 -34.63 -2.22
N ASP A 962 0.61 -33.43 -2.81
CA ASP A 962 -0.50 -32.85 -3.54
C ASP A 962 -0.06 -32.62 -4.99
N PHE A 963 -0.64 -33.37 -5.93
CA PHE A 963 -0.28 -33.38 -7.36
C PHE A 963 1.22 -33.58 -7.66
N GLY A 964 1.94 -34.30 -6.78
CA GLY A 964 3.36 -34.60 -6.91
C GLY A 964 4.29 -33.60 -6.21
N VAL A 965 3.75 -32.58 -5.54
CA VAL A 965 4.52 -31.61 -4.75
C VAL A 965 4.45 -31.98 -3.27
N PRO A 966 5.59 -32.15 -2.57
CA PRO A 966 5.61 -32.51 -1.16
C PRO A 966 5.39 -31.30 -0.24
N ALA A 967 4.65 -31.53 0.85
CA ALA A 967 4.56 -30.63 1.99
C ALA A 967 4.63 -31.42 3.30
N LEU A 968 5.20 -30.83 4.35
CA LEU A 968 5.27 -31.45 5.67
C LEU A 968 4.14 -30.93 6.57
N THR A 969 3.23 -31.81 6.98
CA THR A 969 2.27 -31.51 8.04
C THR A 969 2.97 -31.65 9.39
N VAL A 970 3.19 -30.52 10.07
CA VAL A 970 4.03 -30.46 11.29
C VAL A 970 3.23 -30.91 12.50
N GLU A 971 3.80 -31.87 13.24
CA GLU A 971 3.25 -32.40 14.48
C GLU A 971 4.07 -31.97 15.70
N ASP A 972 5.39 -31.84 15.54
CA ASP A 972 6.30 -31.33 16.57
C ASP A 972 7.34 -30.37 15.99
N CYS A 973 7.62 -29.31 16.74
CA CYS A 973 8.58 -28.27 16.39
C CYS A 973 9.38 -27.83 17.63
N ARG A 974 10.70 -28.03 17.56
CA ARG A 974 11.64 -27.64 18.61
C ARG A 974 12.88 -26.96 18.03
N TRP A 975 13.57 -26.17 18.84
CA TRP A 975 14.87 -25.66 18.44
C TRP A 975 15.88 -26.79 18.39
N LEU A 976 16.79 -26.76 17.41
CA LEU A 976 17.78 -27.83 17.22
C LEU A 976 18.69 -28.04 18.45
N GLU A 977 18.94 -26.97 19.22
CA GLU A 977 19.77 -26.99 20.42
C GLU A 977 19.05 -27.55 21.65
N GLU A 978 17.73 -27.75 21.61
CA GLU A 978 16.97 -28.28 22.75
C GLU A 978 17.05 -29.82 22.80
N PRO A 979 17.27 -30.41 24.00
CA PRO A 979 17.24 -31.87 24.15
C PRO A 979 15.87 -32.44 23.75
N PRO A 980 15.80 -33.66 23.19
CA PRO A 980 14.52 -34.28 22.82
C PRO A 980 13.62 -34.40 24.06
N ALA A 981 12.33 -34.08 23.89
CA ALA A 981 11.36 -34.19 24.97
C ALA A 981 11.34 -35.65 25.48
N ARG A 982 11.59 -35.85 26.78
CA ARG A 982 11.44 -37.16 27.42
C ARG A 982 9.94 -37.51 27.44
N GLY A 983 9.45 -38.25 26.44
CA GLY A 983 8.08 -38.77 26.47
C GLY A 983 7.35 -38.98 25.15
N LEU A 984 8.01 -39.36 24.06
CA LEU A 984 7.34 -40.04 22.95
C LEU A 984 8.15 -41.29 22.65
N ARG A 985 7.69 -42.43 23.17
CA ARG A 985 8.23 -43.74 22.83
C ARG A 985 7.90 -43.99 21.36
N ASP A 986 8.93 -44.27 20.58
CA ASP A 986 8.82 -44.86 19.25
C ASP A 986 8.01 -46.15 19.35
N GLY A 987 6.80 -46.14 18.81
CA GLY A 987 6.09 -47.37 18.44
C GLY A 987 6.67 -47.82 17.11
N ALA A 988 7.32 -48.99 17.14
CA ALA A 988 7.84 -49.70 15.97
C ALA A 988 6.77 -49.98 14.91
#